data_AF-A0A0M8W271-F1
#
_entry.id   AF-A0A0M8W271-F1
#
_cell.length_a   1.000
_cell.length_b   1.000
_cell.length_c   1.000
_cell.angle_alpha   90.00
_cell.angle_beta   90.00
_cell.angle_gamma   90.00
#
_symmetry.space_group_name_H-M   'P 1'
#
loop_
_entity.id
_entity.type
_entity.pdbx_description
1 polymer ?
#
loop_
_entity_poly.entity_id
_entity_poly.type
_entity_poly.pdbx_seq_one_letter_code
_entity_poly.pdbx_strand_id
1 'polypeptide(L)'
;MAVGSQGAAVALPAKAPAPDREFASSFEAGDPAPDWLNTVDTGRDGTKRASGVDGGYSTGIPGSVTDHVTEVRASGENTGAGEVKENLVDGEPGTKWLTFEPTGWAEFDLDKPVKITTYALTSANDFGERDPKDWTLKGSTDGKDWKTLDTRSGENFAERFQTKSYDLAEPAEYQHFRLEVTKNAGAPDILQLADVQFSTGSGGGPVPQDMLTLVDKGPSGSPTAKARAGFTGKRALRYAGRHTAAGRAYSYNKVFDVNVKVGGDTQLSYRVFPSMADGDRDYDATNVSVDLAFTDGTYLSGLGALDSHGFPLTPRGQGASKALYVNQWNNVASRIGSVAAGKTVDRILVAYDSPDGPAKFRGWLDDVTLKPVAPEKPKAHLSDYALTTRGTNSSGSFSRGNNFPATALPHGFNFWTPVTNASSLSWLYEYARANNADNLPTIQAFSASHEPSPWMGDRQTFQLMPSAASGTPDTGREARELPFRHENETARPYYYGVRFENGLKAEMAPTDHAAALRFTYPGSDASVLFDNVTEQAGLTLDKEHGTVTGYSDVKSGLSTGATRLFVYGQFDKPVTDGGSSGVKGFLRFDAGADRTVTLRLATSLISVDQAKDNLRQEIPDGTSFDTVKDHARQVWDKLLGKVEVEGATPDQLTTLYSGMYRLYLYPNSGFEQVDGKDRYASPFSAMPGPDTPTHTGAKIVDGKVYVNNGFWDTYRTTWPAYSFLTPSQAGEMVDGFVQQYKDGGWTSRWSSPGYADLMTGTSSDVAFADAYVKGVKFDAKAAYDAAVKNATVVPPMSGVGRKGMSTSPFLGYTSTDTHEGLSWAMEGYVNDYGIAKMGEALYKKTGEKRYKEESEYFLNRARDYVNLFDAKAGFFQGRDDKGDWRVDSAKYDPRVWGYDYTETNGWGYAFTAPQDSRGLANLYGGRQGLADKLDEYFATPETASPDHVGSYGGVIHEMTEARDVRMGMYGHSNQVAHHVIYMYDAAGQPWKAQAYVREALSRLYTGSEIGQGYHGDEDNGEQSAWYLFSALGFYPLVMGSGEYSIGSPLFKKVTVHLENGRDLVVRAPRNSAKNVYVQGVMFNGRPWKSTSLPHSLLSKGGVLDFFMGSKPSAWGTGKDAAPVSVTEDDKVPTPRADVLKGDGPLFDDTSATSATLTSAELPAKGDVRPVQYTLTSGADRTKAPTGWTLEGSTDGTTWRTLDHRSGETFTWDRQTRAFTIAEPGTYTKYRLVLDGESTLAEVELLG
;
A
#
# COMPACT_ATOMS: atom_id res chain seq x y z
N MET A 1 59.09 -5.60 -62.16
CA MET A 1 59.93 -6.81 -62.09
C MET A 1 60.29 -7.09 -60.63
N ALA A 2 59.98 -8.31 -60.20
CA ALA A 2 60.60 -9.13 -59.14
C ALA A 2 60.85 -8.62 -57.69
N VAL A 3 60.01 -9.14 -56.77
CA VAL A 3 60.27 -9.97 -55.56
C VAL A 3 61.40 -9.63 -54.55
N GLY A 4 61.01 -9.63 -53.27
CA GLY A 4 61.79 -10.07 -52.08
C GLY A 4 61.51 -9.18 -50.86
N SER A 5 61.09 -9.62 -49.66
CA SER A 5 61.08 -10.93 -49.01
C SER A 5 60.05 -10.91 -47.85
N GLN A 6 59.37 -12.04 -47.63
CA GLN A 6 58.53 -12.30 -46.45
C GLN A 6 59.42 -12.75 -45.28
N GLY A 7 59.28 -12.09 -44.13
CA GLY A 7 59.66 -12.64 -42.82
C GLY A 7 58.38 -12.95 -42.05
N ALA A 8 58.02 -14.23 -41.93
CA ALA A 8 56.93 -14.67 -41.07
C ALA A 8 57.42 -14.74 -39.63
N ALA A 9 57.01 -13.77 -38.80
CA ALA A 9 57.04 -13.93 -37.35
C ALA A 9 55.79 -14.74 -36.95
N VAL A 10 56.00 -15.99 -36.53
CA VAL A 10 54.97 -16.77 -35.86
C VAL A 10 54.70 -16.10 -34.51
N ALA A 11 53.59 -15.38 -34.39
CA ALA A 11 53.11 -14.91 -33.11
C ALA A 11 52.76 -16.14 -32.25
N LEU A 12 53.41 -16.25 -31.08
CA LEU A 12 52.98 -17.19 -30.05
C LEU A 12 51.50 -16.92 -29.72
N PRO A 13 50.66 -17.95 -29.47
CA PRO A 13 49.31 -17.73 -29.00
C PRO A 13 49.37 -16.84 -27.77
N ALA A 14 48.59 -15.76 -27.77
CA ALA A 14 48.50 -14.85 -26.64
C ALA A 14 48.23 -15.69 -25.38
N LYS A 15 49.10 -15.54 -24.37
CA LYS A 15 48.88 -16.16 -23.06
C LYS A 15 47.50 -15.72 -22.58
N ALA A 16 46.62 -16.67 -22.27
CA ALA A 16 45.31 -16.36 -21.74
C ALA A 16 45.44 -15.32 -20.61
N PRO A 17 44.58 -14.29 -20.57
CA PRO A 17 44.65 -13.26 -19.54
C PRO A 17 44.68 -13.91 -18.14
N ALA A 18 45.32 -13.26 -17.17
CA ALA A 18 45.27 -13.75 -15.80
C ALA A 18 43.82 -13.65 -15.30
N PRO A 19 43.31 -14.65 -14.57
CA PRO A 19 41.95 -14.60 -14.06
C PRO A 19 41.79 -13.44 -13.06
N ASP A 20 40.82 -12.57 -13.33
CA ASP A 20 40.40 -11.49 -12.45
C ASP A 20 39.49 -12.04 -11.34
N ARG A 21 39.17 -11.25 -10.32
CA ARG A 21 38.18 -11.59 -9.29
C ARG A 21 36.89 -10.81 -9.44
N GLU A 22 36.87 -9.77 -10.26
CA GLU A 22 35.73 -8.86 -10.40
C GLU A 22 35.33 -8.65 -11.86
N PHE A 23 34.04 -8.38 -12.07
CA PHE A 23 33.45 -7.90 -13.31
C PHE A 23 32.23 -7.05 -12.98
N ALA A 24 32.00 -5.96 -13.70
CA ALA A 24 30.80 -5.14 -13.60
C ALA A 24 30.48 -4.49 -14.95
N SER A 25 29.19 -4.40 -15.30
CA SER A 25 28.69 -3.64 -16.44
C SER A 25 27.24 -3.23 -16.22
N SER A 26 26.95 -1.95 -16.44
CA SER A 26 25.61 -1.36 -16.64
C SER A 26 25.37 -1.00 -18.12
N PHE A 27 26.23 -1.51 -19.02
CA PHE A 27 26.13 -1.31 -20.47
C PHE A 27 26.31 0.15 -20.91
N GLU A 28 26.90 0.99 -20.04
CA GLU A 28 27.24 2.36 -20.35
C GLU A 28 28.49 2.44 -21.24
N ALA A 29 28.69 3.58 -21.90
CA ALA A 29 29.84 3.77 -22.82
C ALA A 29 31.22 3.64 -22.16
N GLY A 30 31.29 3.75 -20.82
CA GLY A 30 32.51 3.56 -20.03
C GLY A 30 32.71 2.15 -19.47
N ASP A 31 31.70 1.28 -19.58
CA ASP A 31 31.73 -0.09 -19.09
C ASP A 31 32.31 -1.05 -20.16
N PRO A 32 32.67 -2.29 -19.78
CA PRO A 32 32.91 -3.33 -20.77
C PRO A 32 31.71 -3.47 -21.72
N ALA A 33 31.94 -3.33 -23.02
CA ALA A 33 30.91 -3.57 -24.03
C ALA A 33 30.66 -5.07 -24.20
N PRO A 34 29.42 -5.51 -24.51
CA PRO A 34 29.17 -6.92 -24.80
C PRO A 34 30.01 -7.42 -25.97
N ASP A 35 30.70 -8.55 -25.77
CA ASP A 35 31.45 -9.24 -26.83
C ASP A 35 30.51 -9.89 -27.86
N TRP A 36 29.29 -10.22 -27.42
CA TRP A 36 28.30 -10.94 -28.21
C TRP A 36 26.92 -10.29 -28.11
N LEU A 37 26.27 -10.15 -29.28
CA LEU A 37 24.88 -9.70 -29.40
C LEU A 37 24.09 -10.75 -30.19
N ASN A 38 22.83 -10.98 -29.82
CA ASN A 38 21.93 -11.92 -30.50
C ASN A 38 22.55 -13.30 -30.81
N THR A 39 23.40 -13.82 -29.92
CA THR A 39 24.20 -15.01 -30.19
C THR A 39 23.99 -16.09 -29.12
N VAL A 40 23.51 -17.25 -29.55
CA VAL A 40 23.32 -18.44 -28.69
C VAL A 40 24.66 -19.05 -28.26
N ASP A 41 24.77 -19.42 -26.97
CA ASP A 41 25.89 -20.18 -26.42
C ASP A 41 25.96 -21.59 -27.03
N THR A 42 27.18 -22.09 -27.22
CA THR A 42 27.43 -23.41 -27.78
C THR A 42 28.08 -24.29 -26.72
N GLY A 43 27.51 -25.47 -26.47
CA GLY A 43 28.08 -26.46 -25.57
C GLY A 43 29.41 -27.02 -26.10
N ARG A 44 30.16 -27.74 -25.25
CA ARG A 44 31.43 -28.37 -25.65
C ARG A 44 31.29 -29.40 -26.77
N ASP A 45 30.10 -29.96 -26.95
CA ASP A 45 29.77 -30.89 -28.02
C ASP A 45 29.41 -30.19 -29.35
N GLY A 46 29.48 -28.86 -29.40
CA GLY A 46 29.14 -28.06 -30.58
C GLY A 46 27.65 -27.79 -30.74
N THR A 47 26.80 -28.23 -29.82
CA THR A 47 25.35 -28.02 -29.90
C THR A 47 24.96 -26.63 -29.42
N LYS A 48 24.07 -25.96 -30.15
CA LYS A 48 23.46 -24.70 -29.72
C LYS A 48 22.61 -24.94 -28.47
N ARG A 49 22.77 -24.11 -27.44
CA ARG A 49 21.90 -24.12 -26.25
C ARG A 49 20.61 -23.32 -26.49
N ALA A 50 19.87 -23.68 -27.54
CA ALA A 50 18.55 -23.16 -27.83
C ALA A 50 17.66 -24.23 -28.46
N SER A 51 16.36 -24.17 -28.17
CA SER A 51 15.33 -25.02 -28.78
C SER A 51 13.98 -24.32 -28.69
N GLY A 52 13.23 -24.28 -29.79
CA GLY A 52 11.87 -23.72 -29.82
C GLY A 52 11.78 -22.20 -29.67
N VAL A 53 12.91 -21.48 -29.66
CA VAL A 53 12.97 -20.01 -29.55
C VAL A 53 13.55 -19.40 -30.81
N ASP A 54 12.95 -18.30 -31.27
CA ASP A 54 13.53 -17.40 -32.27
C ASP A 54 13.52 -15.94 -31.78
N GLY A 55 14.21 -15.05 -32.48
CA GLY A 55 14.29 -13.62 -32.19
C GLY A 55 13.22 -12.80 -32.92
N GLY A 56 12.12 -13.41 -33.37
CA GLY A 56 11.03 -12.76 -34.11
C GLY A 56 10.14 -11.85 -33.27
N TYR A 57 10.75 -11.11 -32.34
CA TYR A 57 10.05 -10.14 -31.53
C TYR A 57 9.98 -8.80 -32.27
N SER A 58 8.82 -8.48 -32.88
CA SER A 58 8.50 -7.16 -33.40
C SER A 58 7.29 -6.61 -32.67
N THR A 59 7.42 -5.42 -32.09
CA THR A 59 6.32 -4.64 -31.52
C THR A 59 5.70 -3.74 -32.58
N GLY A 60 4.37 -3.63 -32.53
CA GLY A 60 3.65 -2.71 -33.41
C GLY A 60 3.31 -3.24 -34.81
N ILE A 61 2.90 -2.34 -35.68
CA ILE A 61 2.49 -2.63 -37.05
C ILE A 61 3.65 -3.24 -37.86
N PRO A 62 3.38 -4.11 -38.86
CA PRO A 62 4.43 -4.72 -39.67
C PRO A 62 5.41 -3.67 -40.23
N GLY A 63 6.72 -3.89 -40.05
CA GLY A 63 7.76 -2.96 -40.50
C GLY A 63 7.93 -1.73 -39.63
N SER A 64 7.38 -1.73 -38.40
CA SER A 64 7.52 -0.66 -37.42
C SER A 64 8.98 -0.27 -37.17
N VAL A 65 9.20 1.04 -37.03
CA VAL A 65 10.49 1.66 -36.74
C VAL A 65 10.45 2.46 -35.44
N THR A 66 9.48 2.20 -34.56
CA THR A 66 9.36 2.88 -33.26
C THR A 66 10.65 2.73 -32.41
N ASP A 67 11.36 1.62 -32.52
CA ASP A 67 12.67 1.39 -31.88
C ASP A 67 13.76 2.38 -32.32
N HIS A 68 13.59 3.03 -33.48
CA HIS A 68 14.50 4.09 -33.96
C HIS A 68 14.19 5.46 -33.35
N VAL A 69 13.04 5.66 -32.69
CA VAL A 69 12.71 6.94 -32.05
C VAL A 69 13.63 7.16 -30.86
N THR A 70 14.43 8.22 -30.94
CA THR A 70 15.43 8.61 -29.95
C THR A 70 14.95 9.66 -28.96
N GLU A 71 14.04 10.54 -29.37
CA GLU A 71 13.49 11.64 -28.57
C GLU A 71 12.04 11.91 -28.96
N VAL A 72 11.21 12.29 -27.99
CA VAL A 72 9.84 12.77 -28.21
C VAL A 72 9.67 14.12 -27.53
N ARG A 73 9.09 15.08 -28.26
CA ARG A 73 8.69 16.39 -27.73
C ARG A 73 7.20 16.58 -27.97
N ALA A 74 6.51 17.27 -27.06
CA ALA A 74 5.07 17.50 -27.20
C ALA A 74 4.67 18.90 -26.75
N SER A 75 3.48 19.34 -27.16
CA SER A 75 2.92 20.66 -26.82
C SER A 75 2.52 20.81 -25.35
N GLY A 76 2.31 19.71 -24.65
CA GLY A 76 1.88 19.63 -23.26
C GLY A 76 1.85 18.17 -22.81
N GLU A 77 1.71 17.92 -21.51
CA GLU A 77 1.62 16.57 -20.93
C GLU A 77 0.99 16.62 -19.54
N ASN A 78 0.36 15.52 -19.11
CA ASN A 78 -0.16 15.35 -17.75
C ASN A 78 0.81 14.49 -16.92
N THR A 79 1.93 15.08 -16.54
CA THR A 79 2.99 14.41 -15.76
C THR A 79 2.50 13.90 -14.42
N GLY A 80 1.56 14.59 -13.77
CA GLY A 80 0.99 14.21 -12.48
C GLY A 80 0.32 12.83 -12.47
N ALA A 81 -0.28 12.43 -13.60
CA ALA A 81 -0.88 11.10 -13.76
C ALA A 81 0.03 10.11 -14.51
N GLY A 82 1.25 10.51 -14.89
CA GLY A 82 2.11 9.68 -15.73
C GLY A 82 1.69 9.58 -17.20
N GLU A 83 0.82 10.47 -17.66
CA GLU A 83 0.30 10.47 -19.02
C GLU A 83 1.19 11.35 -19.92
N VAL A 84 2.44 10.91 -20.07
CA VAL A 84 3.55 11.68 -20.64
C VAL A 84 3.78 11.36 -22.11
N LYS A 85 4.49 12.24 -22.81
CA LYS A 85 4.79 12.11 -24.26
C LYS A 85 5.55 10.83 -24.61
N GLU A 86 6.34 10.27 -23.69
CA GLU A 86 7.07 9.01 -23.89
C GLU A 86 6.14 7.81 -24.11
N ASN A 87 4.90 7.87 -23.61
CA ASN A 87 3.89 6.84 -23.81
C ASN A 87 3.51 6.70 -25.30
N LEU A 88 3.65 7.76 -26.12
CA LEU A 88 3.34 7.72 -27.55
C LEU A 88 4.20 6.76 -28.38
N VAL A 89 5.25 6.19 -27.80
CA VAL A 89 6.24 5.38 -28.51
C VAL A 89 6.74 4.24 -27.63
N ASP A 90 5.94 3.82 -26.65
CA ASP A 90 6.28 2.71 -25.78
C ASP A 90 5.75 1.36 -26.26
N GLY A 91 4.87 1.39 -27.27
CA GLY A 91 4.23 0.21 -27.84
C GLY A 91 3.20 -0.42 -26.91
N GLU A 92 2.74 0.29 -25.86
CA GLU A 92 1.81 -0.17 -24.84
C GLU A 92 0.48 0.59 -24.98
N PRO A 93 -0.57 0.01 -25.59
CA PRO A 93 -1.87 0.67 -25.68
C PRO A 93 -2.47 1.05 -24.32
N GLY A 94 -2.02 0.41 -23.24
CA GLY A 94 -2.47 0.64 -21.87
C GLY A 94 -1.97 1.95 -21.24
N THR A 95 -0.94 2.59 -21.80
CA THR A 95 -0.47 3.91 -21.38
C THR A 95 -0.98 4.98 -22.36
N LYS A 96 -0.86 6.27 -22.02
CA LYS A 96 -1.25 7.35 -22.93
C LYS A 96 -0.52 8.65 -22.69
N TRP A 97 -0.35 9.44 -23.75
CA TRP A 97 -0.07 10.86 -23.64
C TRP A 97 -1.38 11.63 -23.51
N LEU A 98 -1.44 12.60 -22.61
CA LEU A 98 -2.57 13.50 -22.43
C LEU A 98 -2.12 14.94 -22.31
N THR A 99 -2.82 15.87 -22.95
CA THR A 99 -2.64 17.32 -22.75
C THR A 99 -3.98 17.97 -22.40
N PHE A 100 -3.97 18.96 -21.50
CA PHE A 100 -5.14 19.75 -21.10
C PHE A 100 -5.44 20.86 -22.12
N GLU A 101 -5.47 20.48 -23.40
CA GLU A 101 -5.92 21.30 -24.52
C GLU A 101 -6.66 20.39 -25.51
N PRO A 102 -7.68 20.87 -26.25
CA PRO A 102 -8.43 20.05 -27.22
C PRO A 102 -7.63 19.71 -28.49
N THR A 103 -6.44 20.30 -28.65
CA THR A 103 -5.50 20.09 -29.76
C THR A 103 -4.07 20.00 -29.21
N GLY A 104 -3.14 19.48 -30.00
CA GLY A 104 -1.76 19.32 -29.56
C GLY A 104 -0.86 18.79 -30.67
N TRP A 105 0.46 18.83 -30.42
CA TRP A 105 1.45 18.25 -31.33
C TRP A 105 2.45 17.38 -30.59
N ALA A 106 2.97 16.38 -31.28
CA ALA A 106 4.09 15.54 -30.85
C ALA A 106 5.12 15.43 -31.98
N GLU A 107 6.39 15.60 -31.64
CA GLU A 107 7.55 15.47 -32.52
C GLU A 107 8.38 14.24 -32.12
N PHE A 108 8.90 13.54 -33.12
CA PHE A 108 9.63 12.29 -32.98
C PHE A 108 10.94 12.38 -33.76
N ASP A 109 12.06 12.24 -33.06
CA ASP A 109 13.39 12.23 -33.67
C ASP A 109 13.89 10.80 -33.77
N LEU A 110 14.34 10.38 -34.95
CA LEU A 110 14.92 9.07 -35.16
C LEU A 110 16.46 9.13 -35.12
N ASP A 111 17.09 7.99 -34.81
CA ASP A 111 18.55 7.83 -34.80
C ASP A 111 19.21 8.07 -36.16
N LYS A 112 18.44 7.92 -37.24
CA LYS A 112 18.82 8.17 -38.63
C LYS A 112 17.58 8.51 -39.47
N PRO A 113 17.73 9.06 -40.68
CA PRO A 113 16.64 9.15 -41.63
C PRO A 113 16.06 7.76 -41.94
N VAL A 114 14.74 7.62 -41.85
CA VAL A 114 14.05 6.37 -42.15
C VAL A 114 12.93 6.62 -43.16
N LYS A 115 12.89 5.78 -44.19
CA LYS A 115 11.86 5.80 -45.22
C LYS A 115 10.60 5.09 -44.73
N ILE A 116 9.58 5.87 -44.37
CA ILE A 116 8.29 5.37 -43.90
C ILE A 116 7.27 5.37 -45.03
N THR A 117 6.37 4.40 -45.04
CA THR A 117 5.23 4.30 -45.98
C THR A 117 3.90 4.31 -45.28
N THR A 118 3.88 3.97 -43.99
CA THR A 118 2.66 3.81 -43.19
C THR A 118 2.94 4.38 -41.80
N TYR A 119 1.94 4.96 -41.17
CA TYR A 119 1.95 5.26 -39.74
C TYR A 119 0.67 4.73 -39.09
N ALA A 120 0.68 4.54 -37.79
CA ALA A 120 -0.50 4.15 -37.04
C ALA A 120 -0.67 4.98 -35.77
N LEU A 121 -1.92 5.18 -35.39
CA LEU A 121 -2.33 5.82 -34.14
C LEU A 121 -3.18 4.83 -33.33
N THR A 122 -3.01 4.79 -32.01
CA THR A 122 -3.78 3.92 -31.11
C THR A 122 -4.63 4.75 -30.14
N SER A 123 -5.94 4.47 -30.05
CA SER A 123 -6.82 5.16 -29.10
C SER A 123 -6.49 4.81 -27.65
N ALA A 124 -6.71 5.77 -26.74
CA ALA A 124 -6.45 5.58 -25.32
C ALA A 124 -7.59 4.85 -24.59
N ASN A 125 -7.40 4.60 -23.28
CA ASN A 125 -8.16 3.67 -22.47
C ASN A 125 -9.56 4.13 -22.00
N ASP A 126 -9.81 5.43 -21.84
CA ASP A 126 -10.97 5.95 -21.09
C ASP A 126 -12.05 6.63 -21.95
N PHE A 127 -11.82 7.83 -22.49
CA PHE A 127 -12.86 8.66 -23.14
C PHE A 127 -12.61 8.86 -24.64
N GLY A 128 -13.52 8.35 -25.47
CA GLY A 128 -13.41 8.44 -26.92
C GLY A 128 -13.47 9.87 -27.47
N GLU A 129 -14.14 10.80 -26.78
CA GLU A 129 -14.26 12.20 -27.22
C GLU A 129 -12.92 12.96 -27.19
N ARG A 130 -11.92 12.42 -26.48
CA ARG A 130 -10.58 13.00 -26.33
C ARG A 130 -9.60 12.54 -27.41
N ASP A 131 -9.94 11.53 -28.21
CA ASP A 131 -9.04 10.99 -29.23
C ASP A 131 -8.88 11.94 -30.43
N PRO A 132 -7.79 11.83 -31.22
CA PRO A 132 -7.63 12.61 -32.44
C PRO A 132 -8.72 12.31 -33.47
N LYS A 133 -9.24 13.36 -34.11
CA LYS A 133 -10.23 13.29 -35.20
C LYS A 133 -9.71 13.86 -36.51
N ASP A 134 -9.00 14.99 -36.43
CA ASP A 134 -8.34 15.64 -37.55
C ASP A 134 -6.88 15.88 -37.18
N TRP A 135 -5.94 15.59 -38.08
CA TRP A 135 -4.51 15.82 -37.85
C TRP A 135 -3.72 15.95 -39.15
N THR A 136 -2.50 16.45 -39.02
CA THR A 136 -1.48 16.48 -40.08
C THR A 136 -0.22 15.78 -39.61
N LEU A 137 0.31 14.86 -40.42
CA LEU A 137 1.64 14.30 -40.22
C LEU A 137 2.64 15.06 -41.09
N LYS A 138 3.77 15.46 -40.51
CA LYS A 138 4.85 16.21 -41.17
C LYS A 138 6.19 15.50 -41.00
N GLY A 139 7.12 15.72 -41.92
CA GLY A 139 8.50 15.24 -41.88
C GLY A 139 9.49 16.39 -42.09
N SER A 140 10.65 16.31 -41.44
CA SER A 140 11.73 17.30 -41.53
C SER A 140 13.11 16.64 -41.52
N THR A 141 14.06 17.26 -42.23
CA THR A 141 15.48 16.83 -42.24
C THR A 141 16.31 17.52 -41.16
N ASP A 142 15.83 18.63 -40.59
CA ASP A 142 16.58 19.47 -39.65
C ASP A 142 15.80 19.86 -38.39
N GLY A 143 14.55 19.38 -38.27
CA GLY A 143 13.64 19.68 -37.17
C GLY A 143 13.04 21.09 -37.21
N LYS A 144 13.33 21.89 -38.24
CA LYS A 144 12.88 23.29 -38.38
C LYS A 144 11.97 23.47 -39.58
N ASP A 145 12.38 22.95 -40.73
CA ASP A 145 11.61 23.04 -41.97
C ASP A 145 10.75 21.77 -42.14
N TRP A 146 9.44 21.91 -41.96
CA TRP A 146 8.49 20.80 -41.94
C TRP A 146 7.69 20.69 -43.25
N LYS A 147 7.73 19.51 -43.87
CA LYS A 147 6.90 19.17 -45.05
C LYS A 147 5.72 18.30 -44.62
N THR A 148 4.50 18.67 -45.02
CA THR A 148 3.31 17.81 -44.83
C THR A 148 3.44 16.53 -45.63
N LEU A 149 3.24 15.39 -44.95
CA LEU A 149 3.28 14.04 -45.51
C LEU A 149 1.87 13.47 -45.66
N ASP A 150 0.98 13.77 -44.71
CA ASP A 150 -0.41 13.32 -44.74
C ASP A 150 -1.33 14.28 -43.97
N THR A 151 -2.60 14.34 -44.36
CA THR A 151 -3.65 15.08 -43.66
C THR A 151 -4.90 14.20 -43.57
N ARG A 152 -5.39 14.00 -42.35
CA ARG A 152 -6.60 13.22 -42.08
C ARG A 152 -7.67 14.11 -41.47
N SER A 153 -8.92 13.79 -41.75
CA SER A 153 -10.08 14.51 -41.20
C SER A 153 -11.27 13.58 -41.06
N GLY A 154 -12.04 13.76 -40.00
CA GLY A 154 -13.24 12.98 -39.71
C GLY A 154 -12.97 11.55 -39.27
N GLU A 155 -11.76 11.26 -38.79
CA GLU A 155 -11.41 9.94 -38.26
C GLU A 155 -12.12 9.66 -36.93
N ASN A 156 -12.25 8.38 -36.60
CA ASN A 156 -12.93 7.92 -35.39
C ASN A 156 -12.33 6.60 -34.92
N PHE A 157 -12.22 6.41 -33.60
CA PHE A 157 -11.80 5.16 -32.97
C PHE A 157 -12.99 4.51 -32.29
N ALA A 158 -13.54 3.47 -32.93
CA ALA A 158 -14.80 2.85 -32.51
C ALA A 158 -14.68 2.05 -31.21
N GLU A 159 -13.46 1.64 -30.85
CA GLU A 159 -13.12 0.86 -29.66
C GLU A 159 -11.96 1.55 -28.91
N ARG A 160 -11.79 1.24 -27.63
CA ARG A 160 -10.59 1.65 -26.86
C ARG A 160 -9.42 0.74 -27.23
N PHE A 161 -8.19 1.24 -27.14
CA PHE A 161 -6.98 0.53 -27.56
C PHE A 161 -6.93 0.17 -29.05
N GLN A 162 -7.77 0.82 -29.87
CA GLN A 162 -7.86 0.53 -31.29
C GLN A 162 -6.69 1.18 -32.03
N THR A 163 -5.81 0.36 -32.61
CA THR A 163 -4.78 0.84 -33.54
C THR A 163 -5.34 0.94 -34.95
N LYS A 164 -5.23 2.12 -35.57
CA LYS A 164 -5.54 2.36 -36.99
C LYS A 164 -4.29 2.72 -37.76
N SER A 165 -4.07 2.07 -38.89
CA SER A 165 -2.95 2.31 -39.80
C SER A 165 -3.36 3.16 -41.00
N TYR A 166 -2.46 4.03 -41.44
CA TYR A 166 -2.64 5.02 -42.48
C TYR A 166 -1.45 4.99 -43.43
N ASP A 167 -1.69 4.59 -44.68
CA ASP A 167 -0.67 4.62 -45.72
C ASP A 167 -0.46 6.05 -46.24
N LEU A 168 0.81 6.41 -46.43
CA LEU A 168 1.23 7.65 -47.07
C LEU A 168 1.06 7.52 -48.58
N ALA A 169 0.65 8.61 -49.22
CA ALA A 169 0.49 8.66 -50.68
C ALA A 169 1.81 8.36 -51.42
N GLU A 170 2.93 8.78 -50.85
CA GLU A 170 4.28 8.44 -51.29
C GLU A 170 5.16 8.15 -50.06
N PRO A 171 6.11 7.19 -50.16
CA PRO A 171 7.09 6.97 -49.11
C PRO A 171 7.88 8.23 -48.76
N ALA A 172 8.06 8.51 -47.47
CA ALA A 172 8.72 9.70 -46.96
C ALA A 172 9.96 9.32 -46.14
N GLU A 173 11.13 9.87 -46.47
CA GLU A 173 12.39 9.61 -45.76
C GLU A 173 12.84 10.85 -45.00
N TYR A 174 12.69 10.80 -43.68
CA TYR A 174 13.01 11.91 -42.79
C TYR A 174 13.59 11.38 -41.48
N GLN A 175 14.33 12.24 -40.77
CA GLN A 175 14.83 11.94 -39.43
C GLN A 175 13.88 12.48 -38.35
N HIS A 176 13.11 13.52 -38.66
CA HIS A 176 12.18 14.15 -37.74
C HIS A 176 10.76 14.01 -38.27
N PHE A 177 9.83 13.59 -37.42
CA PHE A 177 8.40 13.52 -37.73
C PHE A 177 7.59 14.35 -36.73
N ARG A 178 6.47 14.94 -37.16
CA ARG A 178 5.56 15.68 -36.30
C ARG A 178 4.12 15.32 -36.59
N LEU A 179 3.42 14.83 -35.58
CA LEU A 179 1.97 14.69 -35.58
C LEU A 179 1.36 15.96 -34.97
N GLU A 180 0.50 16.64 -35.73
CA GLU A 180 -0.21 17.83 -35.28
C GLU A 180 -1.72 17.56 -35.33
N VAL A 181 -2.32 17.32 -34.16
CA VAL A 181 -3.75 17.08 -34.01
C VAL A 181 -4.45 18.42 -34.00
N THR A 182 -5.27 18.67 -35.02
CA THR A 182 -5.98 19.93 -35.21
C THR A 182 -7.41 19.88 -34.67
N LYS A 183 -7.91 18.68 -34.36
CA LYS A 183 -9.23 18.48 -33.73
C LYS A 183 -9.30 17.12 -33.04
N ASN A 184 -9.85 17.08 -31.83
CA ASN A 184 -10.24 15.83 -31.17
C ASN A 184 -11.70 15.42 -31.50
N ALA A 185 -12.17 14.32 -30.92
CA ALA A 185 -13.49 13.76 -31.21
C ALA A 185 -14.67 14.47 -30.53
N GLY A 186 -14.45 15.47 -29.67
CA GLY A 186 -15.50 16.28 -29.05
C GLY A 186 -15.23 16.85 -27.66
N ALA A 187 -14.10 16.53 -27.01
CA ALA A 187 -13.77 17.09 -25.70
C ALA A 187 -13.37 18.57 -25.79
N PRO A 188 -13.83 19.45 -24.89
CA PRO A 188 -13.59 20.90 -25.00
C PRO A 188 -12.17 21.33 -24.61
N ASP A 189 -11.46 20.51 -23.83
CA ASP A 189 -10.26 20.91 -23.09
C ASP A 189 -9.18 19.82 -23.00
N ILE A 190 -9.37 18.65 -23.61
CA ILE A 190 -8.42 17.52 -23.46
C ILE A 190 -8.20 16.80 -24.78
N LEU A 191 -6.94 16.44 -25.05
CA LEU A 191 -6.51 15.53 -26.11
C LEU A 191 -5.72 14.38 -25.48
N GLN A 192 -5.94 13.17 -25.97
CA GLN A 192 -5.18 12.00 -25.57
C GLN A 192 -4.84 11.08 -26.74
N LEU A 193 -3.77 10.30 -26.61
CA LEU A 193 -3.40 9.28 -27.58
C LEU A 193 -2.50 8.23 -26.91
N ALA A 194 -2.75 6.95 -27.17
CA ALA A 194 -1.95 5.89 -26.57
C ALA A 194 -0.59 5.75 -27.25
N ASP A 195 -0.55 5.62 -28.58
CA ASP A 195 0.68 5.26 -29.31
C ASP A 195 0.69 5.84 -30.74
N VAL A 196 1.90 6.10 -31.24
CA VAL A 196 2.23 6.54 -32.60
C VAL A 196 3.36 5.66 -33.14
N GLN A 197 3.05 4.94 -34.20
CA GLN A 197 4.01 4.03 -34.83
C GLN A 197 4.28 4.45 -36.27
N PHE A 198 5.55 4.44 -36.66
CA PHE A 198 5.97 4.64 -38.05
C PHE A 198 6.42 3.31 -38.63
N SER A 199 6.16 3.06 -39.91
CA SER A 199 6.50 1.79 -40.57
C SER A 199 7.02 1.98 -41.98
N THR A 200 7.96 1.11 -42.36
CA THR A 200 8.49 0.98 -43.72
C THR A 200 7.56 0.22 -44.68
N GLY A 201 6.44 -0.32 -44.20
CA GLY A 201 5.47 -1.11 -44.98
C GLY A 201 5.97 -2.47 -45.47
N SER A 202 7.21 -2.83 -45.15
CA SER A 202 7.75 -4.15 -45.46
C SER A 202 7.25 -5.16 -44.43
N GLY A 203 6.69 -6.28 -44.90
CA GLY A 203 6.55 -7.47 -44.05
C GLY A 203 7.93 -7.78 -43.50
N GLY A 204 8.06 -7.77 -42.17
CA GLY A 204 9.34 -7.78 -41.47
C GLY A 204 10.33 -8.73 -42.13
N GLY A 205 11.58 -8.30 -42.31
CA GLY A 205 12.64 -9.12 -42.88
C GLY A 205 12.75 -10.50 -42.23
N PRO A 206 13.65 -11.40 -42.69
CA PRO A 206 13.73 -12.75 -42.15
C PRO A 206 13.80 -12.71 -40.62
N VAL A 207 12.86 -13.41 -39.97
CA VAL A 207 12.78 -13.51 -38.51
C VAL A 207 14.16 -13.90 -37.98
N PRO A 208 14.77 -13.13 -37.06
CA PRO A 208 16.04 -13.49 -36.45
C PRO A 208 15.94 -14.90 -35.87
N GLN A 209 16.88 -15.78 -36.22
CA GLN A 209 16.80 -17.19 -35.85
C GLN A 209 17.06 -17.43 -34.36
N ASP A 210 17.84 -16.57 -33.74
CA ASP A 210 18.28 -16.69 -32.35
C ASP A 210 17.60 -15.60 -31.51
N MET A 211 17.40 -15.86 -30.21
CA MET A 211 16.87 -14.87 -29.26
C MET A 211 17.66 -13.55 -29.38
N LEU A 212 16.97 -12.41 -29.28
CA LEU A 212 17.60 -11.10 -29.30
C LEU A 212 18.25 -10.82 -27.95
N THR A 213 19.50 -10.36 -27.97
CA THR A 213 20.23 -9.77 -26.84
C THR A 213 21.07 -8.60 -27.34
N LEU A 214 20.65 -7.37 -27.08
CA LEU A 214 21.35 -6.17 -27.54
C LEU A 214 21.25 -5.00 -26.57
N VAL A 215 22.23 -4.09 -26.59
CA VAL A 215 22.23 -2.89 -25.76
C VAL A 215 21.18 -1.91 -26.25
N ASP A 216 20.32 -1.48 -25.35
CA ASP A 216 19.15 -0.64 -25.55
C ASP A 216 19.20 0.55 -24.59
N LYS A 217 18.27 1.50 -24.71
CA LYS A 217 18.04 2.57 -23.74
C LYS A 217 17.28 2.09 -22.50
N GLY A 218 16.76 0.87 -22.47
CA GLY A 218 15.96 0.33 -21.35
C GLY A 218 14.47 0.21 -21.69
N PRO A 219 13.62 -0.18 -20.71
CA PRO A 219 12.18 -0.32 -20.91
C PRO A 219 11.56 1.00 -21.38
N SER A 220 10.65 0.91 -22.34
CA SER A 220 9.97 2.07 -22.91
C SER A 220 9.07 2.80 -21.91
N GLY A 221 8.53 2.08 -20.92
CA GLY A 221 7.73 2.62 -19.83
C GLY A 221 7.83 1.73 -18.58
N SER A 222 7.57 2.33 -17.42
CA SER A 222 7.43 1.66 -16.13
C SER A 222 6.54 2.50 -15.23
N PRO A 223 5.64 1.89 -14.44
CA PRO A 223 4.85 2.64 -13.46
C PRO A 223 5.72 3.23 -12.34
N THR A 224 6.95 2.76 -12.10
CA THR A 224 7.76 3.16 -10.93
C THR A 224 9.20 3.58 -11.27
N ALA A 225 9.62 3.47 -12.53
CA ALA A 225 10.98 3.78 -12.96
C ALA A 225 10.99 4.71 -14.18
N LYS A 226 12.12 5.39 -14.39
CA LYS A 226 12.30 6.28 -15.54
C LYS A 226 12.17 5.49 -16.85
N ALA A 227 11.34 6.00 -17.76
CA ALA A 227 11.23 5.48 -19.11
C ALA A 227 12.54 5.65 -19.89
N ARG A 228 12.85 4.68 -20.77
CA ARG A 228 14.01 4.70 -21.68
C ARG A 228 15.34 4.94 -20.95
N ALA A 229 15.47 4.34 -19.77
CA ALA A 229 16.70 4.31 -18.99
C ALA A 229 16.97 2.89 -18.45
N GLY A 230 18.23 2.62 -18.11
CA GLY A 230 18.57 1.47 -17.27
C GLY A 230 18.05 1.65 -15.84
N PHE A 231 18.43 0.75 -14.94
CA PHE A 231 18.13 0.92 -13.51
C PHE A 231 18.98 2.04 -12.89
N THR A 232 20.31 2.01 -13.05
CA THR A 232 21.19 3.10 -12.57
C THR A 232 21.68 4.03 -13.67
N GLY A 233 21.71 3.56 -14.92
CA GLY A 233 22.24 4.27 -16.07
C GLY A 233 21.19 4.66 -17.10
N LYS A 234 21.66 4.99 -18.30
CA LYS A 234 20.85 5.30 -19.50
C LYS A 234 20.74 4.11 -20.45
N ARG A 235 21.44 3.01 -20.18
CA ARG A 235 21.50 1.81 -21.03
C ARG A 235 21.15 0.57 -20.23
N ALA A 236 20.67 -0.44 -20.94
CA ALA A 236 20.44 -1.78 -20.41
C ALA A 236 20.51 -2.79 -21.57
N LEU A 237 20.77 -4.06 -21.27
CA LEU A 237 20.72 -5.11 -22.27
C LEU A 237 19.27 -5.63 -22.42
N ARG A 238 18.65 -5.42 -23.58
CA ARG A 238 17.36 -6.01 -23.92
C ARG A 238 17.52 -7.49 -24.25
N TYR A 239 16.67 -8.34 -23.69
CA TYR A 239 16.43 -9.71 -24.17
C TYR A 239 15.02 -9.81 -24.76
N ALA A 240 14.85 -10.48 -25.90
CA ALA A 240 13.52 -10.66 -26.50
C ALA A 240 13.46 -11.84 -27.47
N GLY A 241 12.28 -12.43 -27.62
CA GLY A 241 12.08 -13.51 -28.58
C GLY A 241 10.66 -14.05 -28.60
N ARG A 242 10.47 -15.12 -29.38
CA ARG A 242 9.23 -15.89 -29.39
C ARG A 242 9.53 -17.33 -29.01
N HIS A 243 8.72 -17.85 -28.10
CA HIS A 243 8.56 -19.26 -27.87
C HIS A 243 7.57 -19.79 -28.93
N THR A 244 8.09 -20.54 -29.90
CA THR A 244 7.35 -20.93 -31.12
C THR A 244 6.63 -22.27 -31.04
N ALA A 245 7.04 -23.14 -30.13
CA ALA A 245 6.47 -24.47 -29.95
C ALA A 245 5.48 -24.52 -28.78
N ALA A 246 4.59 -25.51 -28.81
CA ALA A 246 3.87 -25.92 -27.60
C ALA A 246 4.80 -26.79 -26.73
N GLY A 247 4.80 -26.57 -25.41
CA GLY A 247 5.67 -27.26 -24.45
C GLY A 247 6.92 -26.44 -24.13
N ARG A 248 8.04 -27.09 -23.79
CA ARG A 248 9.25 -26.39 -23.33
C ARG A 248 10.06 -25.80 -24.47
N ALA A 249 10.50 -24.55 -24.32
CA ALA A 249 11.53 -23.93 -25.14
C ALA A 249 12.53 -23.16 -24.29
N TYR A 250 13.74 -22.99 -24.82
CA TYR A 250 14.82 -22.28 -24.13
C TYR A 250 15.80 -21.65 -25.11
N SER A 251 16.49 -20.61 -24.66
CA SER A 251 17.64 -20.01 -25.35
C SER A 251 18.61 -19.43 -24.32
N TYR A 252 19.89 -19.75 -24.45
CA TYR A 252 20.96 -19.21 -23.61
C TYR A 252 21.88 -18.39 -24.50
N ASN A 253 21.79 -17.07 -24.45
CA ASN A 253 22.64 -16.18 -25.22
C ASN A 253 23.88 -15.81 -24.42
N LYS A 254 25.05 -15.85 -25.07
CA LYS A 254 26.28 -15.28 -24.49
C LYS A 254 26.30 -13.77 -24.70
N VAL A 255 26.82 -13.06 -23.70
CA VAL A 255 26.90 -11.60 -23.69
C VAL A 255 28.35 -11.13 -23.54
N PHE A 256 29.03 -11.64 -22.52
CA PHE A 256 30.43 -11.30 -22.24
C PHE A 256 31.30 -12.54 -22.21
N ASP A 257 32.49 -12.45 -22.81
CA ASP A 257 33.61 -13.35 -22.56
C ASP A 257 34.42 -12.78 -21.39
N VAL A 258 34.51 -13.53 -20.30
CA VAL A 258 35.16 -13.08 -19.07
C VAL A 258 36.15 -14.13 -18.58
N ASN A 259 36.97 -13.75 -17.60
CA ASN A 259 37.91 -14.67 -16.97
C ASN A 259 37.93 -14.39 -15.46
N VAL A 260 36.81 -14.65 -14.79
CA VAL A 260 36.60 -14.28 -13.38
C VAL A 260 36.68 -15.52 -12.48
N LYS A 261 37.62 -15.54 -11.55
CA LYS A 261 37.77 -16.60 -10.56
C LYS A 261 36.72 -16.48 -9.46
N VAL A 262 36.00 -17.57 -9.20
CA VAL A 262 35.02 -17.66 -8.12
C VAL A 262 35.70 -18.08 -6.82
N GLY A 263 35.67 -17.19 -5.83
CA GLY A 263 36.01 -17.48 -4.43
C GLY A 263 34.78 -17.93 -3.62
N GLY A 264 34.99 -18.31 -2.36
CA GLY A 264 33.87 -18.66 -1.45
C GLY A 264 32.96 -17.48 -1.11
N ASP A 265 33.44 -16.25 -1.31
CA ASP A 265 32.76 -14.98 -1.06
C ASP A 265 32.22 -14.30 -2.33
N THR A 266 32.41 -14.90 -3.51
CA THR A 266 31.93 -14.31 -4.76
C THR A 266 30.39 -14.31 -4.81
N GLN A 267 29.85 -13.14 -5.14
CA GLN A 267 28.43 -12.89 -5.39
C GLN A 267 28.23 -12.52 -6.86
N LEU A 268 27.17 -13.06 -7.47
CA LEU A 268 26.55 -12.56 -8.69
C LEU A 268 25.38 -11.65 -8.29
N SER A 269 25.26 -10.47 -8.90
CA SER A 269 24.06 -9.63 -8.79
C SER A 269 23.71 -9.01 -10.14
N TYR A 270 22.43 -8.74 -10.35
CA TYR A 270 21.93 -8.00 -11.52
C TYR A 270 20.54 -7.40 -11.25
N ARG A 271 20.12 -6.47 -12.10
CA ARG A 271 18.76 -5.94 -12.17
C ARG A 271 18.07 -6.50 -13.40
N VAL A 272 16.82 -6.94 -13.26
CA VAL A 272 16.04 -7.47 -14.39
C VAL A 272 14.64 -6.88 -14.44
N PHE A 273 14.21 -6.48 -15.63
CA PHE A 273 12.90 -5.95 -15.95
C PHE A 273 12.20 -6.90 -16.93
N PRO A 274 11.45 -7.92 -16.46
CA PRO A 274 10.60 -8.69 -17.35
C PRO A 274 9.41 -7.84 -17.76
N SER A 275 9.12 -7.74 -19.06
CA SER A 275 7.97 -6.96 -19.55
C SER A 275 6.85 -7.87 -20.03
N MET A 276 5.64 -7.49 -19.63
CA MET A 276 4.40 -8.04 -20.15
C MET A 276 4.06 -7.28 -21.43
N ALA A 277 4.19 -7.91 -22.60
CA ALA A 277 3.96 -7.26 -23.88
C ALA A 277 2.55 -7.54 -24.42
N ASP A 278 2.02 -6.62 -25.24
CA ASP A 278 0.83 -6.83 -26.08
C ASP A 278 -0.45 -7.29 -25.33
N GLY A 279 -0.58 -7.01 -24.03
CA GLY A 279 -1.71 -7.46 -23.20
C GLY A 279 -1.71 -8.95 -22.85
N ASP A 280 -0.62 -9.67 -23.17
CA ASP A 280 -0.42 -11.08 -22.88
C ASP A 280 -0.17 -11.30 -21.37
N ARG A 281 -1.06 -12.03 -20.69
CA ARG A 281 -1.05 -12.19 -19.21
C ARG A 281 -0.32 -13.46 -18.75
N ASP A 282 0.56 -14.01 -19.60
CA ASP A 282 1.15 -15.34 -19.38
C ASP A 282 2.45 -15.33 -18.54
N TYR A 283 2.98 -14.14 -18.20
CA TYR A 283 4.17 -13.94 -17.36
C TYR A 283 5.46 -14.62 -17.88
N ASP A 284 5.49 -15.05 -19.14
CA ASP A 284 6.60 -15.81 -19.72
C ASP A 284 7.95 -15.09 -19.63
N ALA A 285 7.96 -13.76 -19.73
CA ALA A 285 9.16 -12.94 -19.60
C ALA A 285 9.87 -13.09 -18.24
N THR A 286 9.19 -13.61 -17.21
CA THR A 286 9.76 -13.89 -15.88
C THR A 286 10.57 -15.20 -15.84
N ASN A 287 10.45 -16.07 -16.85
CA ASN A 287 11.28 -17.26 -16.99
C ASN A 287 12.68 -16.90 -17.52
N VAL A 288 13.39 -16.04 -16.78
CA VAL A 288 14.68 -15.45 -17.16
C VAL A 288 15.69 -15.51 -16.02
N SER A 289 16.97 -15.68 -16.34
CA SER A 289 18.07 -15.48 -15.37
C SER A 289 19.40 -15.18 -16.05
N VAL A 290 20.35 -14.60 -15.31
CA VAL A 290 21.77 -14.63 -15.70
C VAL A 290 22.34 -16.02 -15.36
N ASP A 291 22.97 -16.66 -16.34
CA ASP A 291 23.69 -17.93 -16.17
C ASP A 291 25.20 -17.71 -16.42
N LEU A 292 26.05 -18.57 -15.86
CA LEU A 292 27.49 -18.47 -16.01
C LEU A 292 28.04 -19.75 -16.62
N ALA A 293 28.78 -19.65 -17.71
CA ALA A 293 29.56 -20.76 -18.25
C ALA A 293 30.94 -20.78 -17.58
N PHE A 294 31.37 -21.95 -17.12
CA PHE A 294 32.69 -22.13 -16.50
C PHE A 294 33.69 -22.76 -17.48
N THR A 295 34.98 -22.47 -17.28
CA THR A 295 36.07 -23.00 -18.11
C THR A 295 36.15 -24.53 -18.11
N ASP A 296 35.58 -25.20 -17.10
CA ASP A 296 35.48 -26.67 -17.00
C ASP A 296 34.31 -27.28 -17.79
N GLY A 297 33.47 -26.45 -18.43
CA GLY A 297 32.32 -26.86 -19.23
C GLY A 297 31.01 -27.02 -18.45
N THR A 298 31.01 -26.71 -17.16
CA THR A 298 29.79 -26.66 -16.35
C THR A 298 29.11 -25.28 -16.42
N TYR A 299 27.86 -25.20 -15.97
CA TYR A 299 27.06 -23.96 -15.94
C TYR A 299 26.47 -23.74 -14.55
N LEU A 300 26.32 -22.48 -14.12
CA LEU A 300 25.77 -22.15 -12.80
C LEU A 300 24.37 -22.74 -12.59
N SER A 301 23.54 -22.70 -13.63
CA SER A 301 22.21 -23.33 -13.65
C SER A 301 22.21 -24.83 -13.33
N GLY A 302 23.32 -25.53 -13.57
CA GLY A 302 23.51 -26.94 -13.24
C GLY A 302 24.10 -27.21 -11.85
N LEU A 303 24.50 -26.18 -11.10
CA LEU A 303 25.17 -26.31 -9.80
C LEU A 303 24.23 -26.15 -8.59
N GLY A 304 22.94 -25.84 -8.82
CA GLY A 304 21.96 -25.69 -7.74
C GLY A 304 22.11 -24.39 -6.94
N ALA A 305 22.58 -23.31 -7.58
CA ALA A 305 22.61 -21.99 -6.97
C ALA A 305 21.20 -21.50 -6.59
N LEU A 306 21.09 -20.82 -5.46
CA LEU A 306 19.88 -20.14 -5.01
C LEU A 306 20.12 -18.63 -4.99
N ASP A 307 19.08 -17.84 -5.26
CA ASP A 307 19.10 -16.40 -5.02
C ASP A 307 19.05 -16.06 -3.52
N SER A 308 19.13 -14.77 -3.19
CA SER A 308 19.13 -14.22 -1.84
C SER A 308 17.83 -14.51 -1.06
N HIS A 309 16.74 -14.81 -1.77
CA HIS A 309 15.43 -15.14 -1.18
C HIS A 309 15.20 -16.66 -1.09
N GLY A 310 16.14 -17.46 -1.61
CA GLY A 310 16.14 -18.92 -1.51
C GLY A 310 15.48 -19.63 -2.69
N PHE A 311 15.21 -18.95 -3.79
CA PHE A 311 14.67 -19.57 -5.01
C PHE A 311 15.79 -20.04 -5.94
N PRO A 312 15.56 -21.10 -6.76
CA PRO A 312 16.57 -21.56 -7.69
C PRO A 312 16.96 -20.49 -8.71
N LEU A 313 18.26 -20.24 -8.86
CA LEU A 313 18.80 -19.28 -9.83
C LEU A 313 18.94 -19.94 -11.21
N THR A 314 17.79 -20.20 -11.82
CA THR A 314 17.61 -20.71 -13.19
C THR A 314 16.39 -20.02 -13.80
N PRO A 315 16.23 -19.95 -15.13
CA PRO A 315 15.11 -19.21 -15.70
C PRO A 315 13.75 -19.78 -15.25
N ARG A 316 13.58 -21.11 -15.30
CA ARG A 316 12.38 -21.79 -14.75
C ARG A 316 12.21 -21.62 -13.25
N GLY A 317 13.31 -21.58 -12.49
CA GLY A 317 13.27 -21.39 -11.04
C GLY A 317 12.76 -20.00 -10.65
N GLN A 318 13.16 -18.98 -11.41
CA GLN A 318 12.71 -17.61 -11.25
C GLN A 318 11.26 -17.41 -11.72
N GLY A 319 10.86 -18.04 -12.83
CA GLY A 319 9.45 -18.04 -13.25
C GLY A 319 8.54 -18.75 -12.25
N ALA A 320 8.93 -19.93 -11.77
CA ALA A 320 8.16 -20.71 -10.80
C ALA A 320 8.08 -20.06 -9.40
N SER A 321 9.05 -19.23 -9.02
CA SER A 321 9.01 -18.54 -7.72
C SER A 321 7.97 -17.43 -7.67
N LYS A 322 7.55 -16.89 -8.83
CA LYS A 322 6.68 -15.71 -8.93
C LYS A 322 7.20 -14.51 -8.12
N ALA A 323 8.52 -14.42 -7.92
CA ALA A 323 9.15 -13.34 -7.17
C ALA A 323 9.51 -12.14 -8.08
N LEU A 324 9.71 -12.39 -9.38
CA LEU A 324 9.95 -11.32 -10.36
C LEU A 324 8.63 -10.66 -10.77
N TYR A 325 8.51 -9.36 -10.54
CA TYR A 325 7.37 -8.55 -10.96
C TYR A 325 7.56 -8.08 -12.40
N VAL A 326 6.49 -8.19 -13.19
CA VAL A 326 6.48 -7.70 -14.57
C VAL A 326 6.36 -6.19 -14.61
N ASN A 327 6.88 -5.58 -15.68
CA ASN A 327 6.89 -4.14 -15.89
C ASN A 327 7.54 -3.35 -14.74
N GLN A 328 8.41 -4.01 -13.97
CA GLN A 328 9.09 -3.49 -12.80
C GLN A 328 10.54 -3.93 -12.83
N TRP A 329 11.47 -3.11 -12.32
CA TRP A 329 12.83 -3.57 -12.07
C TRP A 329 12.86 -4.48 -10.84
N ASN A 330 13.62 -5.57 -10.92
CA ASN A 330 13.80 -6.54 -9.84
C ASN A 330 15.29 -6.70 -9.54
N ASN A 331 15.63 -6.83 -8.26
CA ASN A 331 16.99 -7.17 -7.81
C ASN A 331 17.12 -8.69 -7.69
N VAL A 332 18.15 -9.26 -8.34
CA VAL A 332 18.53 -10.67 -8.13
C VAL A 332 19.98 -10.73 -7.69
N ALA A 333 20.24 -11.42 -6.59
CA ALA A 333 21.58 -11.63 -6.08
C ALA A 333 21.78 -13.06 -5.60
N SER A 334 22.99 -13.63 -5.77
CA SER A 334 23.31 -14.98 -5.33
C SER A 334 24.77 -15.09 -4.89
N ARG A 335 25.00 -15.68 -3.70
CA ARG A 335 26.35 -16.04 -3.23
C ARG A 335 26.82 -17.33 -3.89
N ILE A 336 27.16 -17.22 -5.18
CA ILE A 336 27.55 -18.34 -6.04
C ILE A 336 28.79 -19.09 -5.56
N GLY A 337 29.64 -18.46 -4.73
CA GLY A 337 30.78 -19.12 -4.10
C GLY A 337 30.41 -20.40 -3.32
N SER A 338 29.19 -20.49 -2.80
CA SER A 338 28.69 -21.68 -2.11
C SER A 338 28.61 -22.95 -2.96
N VAL A 339 28.47 -22.81 -4.28
CA VAL A 339 28.35 -23.93 -5.23
C VAL A 339 29.42 -23.94 -6.32
N ALA A 340 30.12 -22.83 -6.53
CA ALA A 340 31.06 -22.63 -7.64
C ALA A 340 32.48 -22.21 -7.22
N ALA A 341 32.81 -22.18 -5.92
CA ALA A 341 34.16 -21.83 -5.47
C ALA A 341 35.26 -22.69 -6.13
N GLY A 342 36.32 -22.04 -6.60
CA GLY A 342 37.43 -22.68 -7.30
C GLY A 342 37.25 -22.78 -8.82
N LYS A 343 36.04 -22.52 -9.34
CA LYS A 343 35.79 -22.42 -10.78
C LYS A 343 36.20 -21.03 -11.31
N THR A 344 36.34 -20.94 -12.63
CA THR A 344 36.55 -19.68 -13.35
C THR A 344 35.43 -19.49 -14.34
N VAL A 345 34.73 -18.36 -14.24
CA VAL A 345 33.71 -17.94 -15.20
C VAL A 345 34.40 -17.58 -16.51
N ASP A 346 33.95 -18.23 -17.57
CA ASP A 346 34.42 -18.08 -18.95
C ASP A 346 33.48 -17.15 -19.73
N ARG A 347 32.16 -17.25 -19.49
CA ARG A 347 31.15 -16.39 -20.12
C ARG A 347 30.00 -16.06 -19.19
N ILE A 348 29.46 -14.86 -19.36
CA ILE A 348 28.20 -14.41 -18.75
C ILE A 348 27.10 -14.54 -19.81
N LEU A 349 26.00 -15.22 -19.44
CA LEU A 349 24.89 -15.54 -20.32
C LEU A 349 23.58 -14.91 -19.81
N VAL A 350 22.68 -14.61 -20.74
CA VAL A 350 21.25 -14.35 -20.44
C VAL A 350 20.43 -15.49 -20.98
N ALA A 351 19.59 -16.06 -20.13
CA ALA A 351 18.88 -17.30 -20.42
C ALA A 351 17.37 -17.13 -20.26
N TYR A 352 16.63 -17.63 -21.25
CA TYR A 352 15.19 -17.90 -21.20
C TYR A 352 14.97 -19.42 -21.23
N ASP A 353 14.08 -19.93 -20.39
CA ASP A 353 13.67 -21.34 -20.37
C ASP A 353 12.27 -21.43 -19.75
N SER A 354 11.23 -21.60 -20.58
CA SER A 354 9.84 -21.70 -20.13
C SER A 354 9.30 -23.11 -20.39
N PRO A 355 8.54 -23.70 -19.45
CA PRO A 355 7.96 -25.03 -19.63
C PRO A 355 6.81 -25.07 -20.65
N ASP A 356 6.16 -23.94 -20.92
CA ASP A 356 4.93 -23.84 -21.69
C ASP A 356 5.02 -22.72 -22.74
N GLY A 357 4.27 -22.86 -23.82
CA GLY A 357 4.24 -21.95 -24.98
C GLY A 357 3.13 -22.37 -25.96
N PRO A 358 2.95 -21.66 -27.09
CA PRO A 358 3.78 -20.57 -27.59
C PRO A 358 3.58 -19.27 -26.79
N ALA A 359 4.59 -18.39 -26.80
CA ALA A 359 4.59 -17.13 -26.07
C ALA A 359 5.49 -16.09 -26.76
N LYS A 360 5.27 -14.81 -26.45
CA LYS A 360 6.26 -13.76 -26.72
C LYS A 360 6.88 -13.33 -25.39
N PHE A 361 8.16 -13.04 -25.40
CA PHE A 361 8.83 -12.53 -24.20
C PHE A 361 9.79 -11.41 -24.55
N ARG A 362 9.86 -10.42 -23.66
CA ARG A 362 10.86 -9.36 -23.69
C ARG A 362 11.20 -8.90 -22.28
N GLY A 363 12.37 -8.30 -22.12
CA GLY A 363 12.74 -7.59 -20.92
C GLY A 363 14.13 -6.98 -21.03
N TRP A 364 14.61 -6.41 -19.93
CA TRP A 364 15.93 -5.76 -19.86
C TRP A 364 16.72 -6.25 -18.66
N LEU A 365 18.05 -6.23 -18.81
CA LEU A 365 19.02 -6.58 -17.78
C LEU A 365 19.98 -5.40 -17.58
N ASP A 366 20.28 -5.08 -16.34
CA ASP A 366 21.22 -4.01 -15.98
C ASP A 366 22.07 -4.40 -14.75
N ASP A 367 23.11 -3.62 -14.45
CA ASP A 367 23.99 -3.73 -13.28
C ASP A 367 24.53 -5.15 -13.01
N VAL A 368 25.00 -5.84 -14.05
CA VAL A 368 25.54 -7.20 -13.90
C VAL A 368 26.90 -7.13 -13.20
N THR A 369 27.02 -7.74 -12.02
CA THR A 369 28.28 -7.80 -11.28
C THR A 369 28.64 -9.21 -10.82
N LEU A 370 29.94 -9.51 -10.88
CA LEU A 370 30.58 -10.64 -10.24
C LEU A 370 31.70 -10.07 -9.37
N LYS A 371 31.59 -10.15 -8.04
CA LYS A 371 32.65 -9.66 -7.16
C LYS A 371 32.71 -10.38 -5.82
N PRO A 372 33.86 -10.41 -5.13
CA PRO A 372 33.93 -10.83 -3.74
C PRO A 372 33.08 -9.88 -2.87
N VAL A 373 32.12 -10.42 -2.14
CA VAL A 373 31.32 -9.67 -1.17
C VAL A 373 31.48 -10.33 0.19
N ALA A 374 32.08 -9.59 1.11
CA ALA A 374 32.26 -10.06 2.48
C ALA A 374 30.91 -10.52 3.06
N PRO A 375 30.90 -11.58 3.88
CA PRO A 375 29.72 -11.91 4.68
C PRO A 375 29.29 -10.70 5.47
N GLU A 376 28.01 -10.37 5.39
CA GLU A 376 27.46 -9.26 6.16
C GLU A 376 27.58 -9.58 7.66
N LYS A 377 28.20 -8.66 8.40
CA LYS A 377 28.25 -8.75 9.85
C LYS A 377 26.89 -8.32 10.40
N PRO A 378 26.41 -8.91 11.51
CA PRO A 378 25.25 -8.38 12.21
C PRO A 378 25.43 -6.88 12.46
N LYS A 379 24.39 -6.10 12.21
CA LYS A 379 24.42 -4.66 12.51
C LYS A 379 24.59 -4.46 14.01
N ALA A 380 25.19 -3.33 14.39
CA ALA A 380 25.42 -3.00 15.79
C ALA A 380 24.12 -2.67 16.52
N HIS A 381 23.16 -2.09 15.79
CA HIS A 381 21.86 -1.66 16.30
C HIS A 381 20.74 -2.29 15.47
N LEU A 382 19.59 -2.57 16.09
CA LEU A 382 18.45 -3.16 15.37
C LEU A 382 17.86 -2.14 14.38
N SER A 383 17.85 -0.87 14.76
CA SER A 383 17.43 0.22 13.88
C SER A 383 18.28 0.38 12.61
N ASP A 384 19.49 -0.18 12.56
CA ASP A 384 20.34 -0.16 11.36
C ASP A 384 19.80 -1.06 10.23
N TYR A 385 18.97 -2.05 10.58
CA TYR A 385 18.28 -2.92 9.62
C TYR A 385 17.02 -2.26 9.02
N ALA A 386 16.43 -1.28 9.70
CA ALA A 386 15.24 -0.59 9.22
C ALA A 386 15.58 0.39 8.09
N LEU A 387 15.00 0.18 6.91
CA LEU A 387 15.15 1.04 5.73
C LEU A 387 13.90 1.90 5.55
N THR A 388 14.07 3.22 5.61
CA THR A 388 12.94 4.15 5.43
C THR A 388 12.57 4.32 3.96
N THR A 389 13.45 3.98 3.02
CA THR A 389 13.16 3.90 1.57
C THR A 389 12.38 2.65 1.16
N ARG A 390 12.12 1.71 2.08
CA ARG A 390 11.31 0.52 1.76
C ARG A 390 9.86 0.94 1.43
N GLY A 391 9.44 0.66 0.21
CA GLY A 391 8.13 0.96 -0.38
C GLY A 391 8.01 2.29 -1.12
N THR A 392 9.12 3.01 -1.32
CA THR A 392 9.15 4.31 -2.03
C THR A 392 9.30 4.17 -3.55
N ASN A 393 9.59 2.97 -4.05
CA ASN A 393 9.63 2.66 -5.48
C ASN A 393 8.20 2.33 -5.97
N SER A 394 7.33 3.34 -5.87
CA SER A 394 5.88 3.29 -6.08
C SER A 394 5.42 4.51 -6.88
N SER A 395 4.19 4.46 -7.39
CA SER A 395 3.50 5.61 -7.98
C SER A 395 1.99 5.45 -7.83
N GLY A 396 1.21 6.45 -8.30
CA GLY A 396 -0.25 6.38 -8.31
C GLY A 396 -0.85 5.30 -9.21
N SER A 397 -0.06 4.65 -10.09
CA SER A 397 -0.54 3.55 -10.93
C SER A 397 -0.07 2.16 -10.51
N PHE A 398 0.91 2.08 -9.59
CA PHE A 398 1.37 0.82 -9.02
C PHE A 398 2.12 1.06 -7.70
N SER A 399 1.65 0.41 -6.65
CA SER A 399 2.23 0.48 -5.32
C SER A 399 3.19 -0.67 -5.02
N ARG A 400 4.32 -0.32 -4.42
CA ARG A 400 5.22 -1.22 -3.69
C ARG A 400 5.27 -0.86 -2.20
N GLY A 401 4.28 -0.13 -1.72
CA GLY A 401 4.12 0.35 -0.34
C GLY A 401 3.59 1.78 -0.25
N ASN A 402 3.69 2.58 -1.33
CA ASN A 402 3.38 4.03 -1.36
C ASN A 402 3.93 4.80 -0.16
N ASN A 403 5.13 4.41 0.26
CA ASN A 403 5.83 5.01 1.39
C ASN A 403 6.69 6.20 0.94
N PHE A 404 7.10 7.01 1.91
CA PHE A 404 8.19 7.99 1.79
C PHE A 404 9.20 7.83 2.94
N PRO A 405 10.47 8.27 2.77
CA PRO A 405 11.53 8.06 3.76
C PRO A 405 11.44 9.03 4.94
N ALA A 406 10.48 8.80 5.82
CA ALA A 406 10.37 9.51 7.09
C ALA A 406 11.52 9.17 8.06
N THR A 407 12.12 10.18 8.67
CA THR A 407 13.00 10.07 9.82
C THR A 407 12.29 10.71 11.00
N ALA A 408 11.96 9.92 12.02
CA ALA A 408 11.03 10.30 13.08
C ALA A 408 11.26 9.48 14.35
N LEU A 409 10.72 9.94 15.48
CA LEU A 409 10.51 9.06 16.64
C LEU A 409 9.25 8.20 16.43
N PRO A 410 9.09 7.07 17.17
CA PRO A 410 7.85 6.31 17.15
C PRO A 410 6.64 7.18 17.49
N HIS A 411 5.59 7.12 16.66
CA HIS A 411 4.38 7.97 16.73
C HIS A 411 4.69 9.48 16.75
N GLY A 412 5.81 9.89 16.15
CA GLY A 412 6.34 11.25 16.28
C GLY A 412 5.38 12.32 15.77
N PHE A 413 5.41 13.50 16.39
CA PHE A 413 4.57 14.64 16.01
C PHE A 413 4.89 15.10 14.58
N ASN A 414 6.18 15.25 14.25
CA ASN A 414 6.63 15.53 12.89
C ASN A 414 7.36 14.31 12.29
N PHE A 415 7.21 14.17 10.98
CA PHE A 415 8.17 13.43 10.17
C PHE A 415 9.13 14.38 9.46
N TRP A 416 10.41 14.01 9.39
CA TRP A 416 11.41 14.74 8.61
C TRP A 416 11.83 13.90 7.41
N THR A 417 11.69 14.43 6.20
CA THR A 417 11.89 13.66 4.97
C THR A 417 12.63 14.46 3.90
N PRO A 418 13.50 13.84 3.07
CA PRO A 418 13.83 14.39 1.76
C PRO A 418 12.58 14.40 0.87
N VAL A 419 12.55 15.35 -0.07
CA VAL A 419 11.43 15.58 -0.99
C VAL A 419 12.00 15.69 -2.40
N THR A 420 11.58 14.80 -3.30
CA THR A 420 11.97 14.83 -4.72
C THR A 420 11.04 15.72 -5.55
N ASN A 421 9.78 15.88 -5.12
CA ASN A 421 8.84 16.81 -5.73
C ASN A 421 8.33 17.82 -4.69
N ALA A 422 8.99 18.96 -4.59
CA ALA A 422 8.68 19.99 -3.60
C ALA A 422 7.34 20.74 -3.86
N SER A 423 6.66 20.42 -4.96
CA SER A 423 5.34 20.95 -5.31
C SER A 423 4.17 20.04 -4.95
N SER A 424 4.46 18.78 -4.60
CA SER A 424 3.45 17.77 -4.35
C SER A 424 2.91 17.84 -2.92
N LEU A 425 1.62 17.55 -2.78
CA LEU A 425 0.97 17.21 -1.50
C LEU A 425 0.57 15.73 -1.47
N SER A 426 1.13 14.90 -2.34
CA SER A 426 0.78 13.49 -2.50
C SER A 426 2.09 12.70 -2.65
N TRP A 427 2.53 12.29 -3.84
CA TRP A 427 3.88 11.72 -4.00
C TRP A 427 4.98 12.76 -3.80
N LEU A 428 5.46 12.93 -2.57
CA LEU A 428 6.54 13.86 -2.20
C LEU A 428 7.94 13.28 -2.47
N TYR A 429 8.07 11.95 -2.52
CA TYR A 429 9.31 11.24 -2.82
C TYR A 429 9.04 10.10 -3.80
N GLU A 430 9.78 10.07 -4.91
CA GLU A 430 9.77 8.98 -5.89
C GLU A 430 11.19 8.41 -6.02
N TYR A 431 11.35 7.09 -5.85
CA TYR A 431 12.66 6.44 -5.82
C TYR A 431 13.43 6.56 -7.15
N ALA A 432 12.76 6.31 -8.29
CA ALA A 432 13.42 6.31 -9.60
C ALA A 432 12.59 6.89 -10.75
N ARG A 433 11.26 6.96 -10.62
CA ARG A 433 10.36 7.36 -11.71
C ARG A 433 10.64 8.76 -12.26
N ALA A 434 10.82 9.71 -11.34
CA ALA A 434 11.03 11.11 -11.66
C ALA A 434 12.52 11.50 -11.80
N ASN A 435 13.42 10.53 -12.02
CA ASN A 435 14.84 10.80 -12.21
C ASN A 435 15.09 11.79 -13.35
N ASN A 436 16.18 12.55 -13.24
CA ASN A 436 16.59 13.54 -14.24
C ASN A 436 17.09 12.90 -15.56
N ALA A 437 17.61 13.71 -16.50
CA ALA A 437 18.07 13.25 -17.81
C ALA A 437 19.25 12.25 -17.77
N ASP A 438 20.03 12.25 -16.69
CA ASP A 438 21.13 11.30 -16.46
C ASP A 438 20.69 10.08 -15.63
N ASN A 439 19.37 9.90 -15.47
CA ASN A 439 18.75 8.87 -14.63
C ASN A 439 19.20 8.93 -13.16
N LEU A 440 19.41 10.14 -12.63
CA LEU A 440 19.69 10.35 -11.21
C LEU A 440 18.46 10.91 -10.50
N PRO A 441 18.13 10.43 -9.30
CA PRO A 441 17.14 11.09 -8.45
C PRO A 441 17.65 12.47 -8.03
N THR A 442 16.73 13.41 -7.83
CA THR A 442 17.02 14.77 -7.36
C THR A 442 16.22 15.09 -6.11
N ILE A 443 16.84 15.76 -5.15
CA ILE A 443 16.15 16.30 -3.97
C ILE A 443 15.93 17.79 -4.20
N GLN A 444 14.67 18.23 -4.04
CA GLN A 444 14.25 19.62 -4.18
C GLN A 444 14.05 20.32 -2.82
N ALA A 445 13.84 19.54 -1.75
CA ALA A 445 13.73 20.06 -0.39
C ALA A 445 13.96 18.96 0.67
N PHE A 446 14.24 19.40 1.89
CA PHE A 446 14.01 18.68 3.13
C PHE A 446 12.80 19.32 3.81
N SER A 447 11.86 18.51 4.30
CA SER A 447 10.58 19.00 4.81
C SER A 447 10.17 18.34 6.13
N ALA A 448 9.50 19.12 6.97
CA ALA A 448 8.54 18.55 7.92
C ALA A 448 7.31 18.07 7.14
N SER A 449 6.77 16.91 7.49
CA SER A 449 5.62 16.26 6.85
C SER A 449 4.74 15.59 7.90
N HIS A 450 3.45 15.48 7.58
CA HIS A 450 2.46 14.75 8.37
C HIS A 450 1.61 13.83 7.48
N GLU A 451 2.10 13.50 6.29
CA GLU A 451 1.39 12.67 5.32
C GLU A 451 1.20 11.24 5.85
N PRO A 452 -0.04 10.72 5.92
CA PRO A 452 -0.29 9.33 6.27
C PRO A 452 -0.32 8.38 5.07
N SER A 453 -0.65 8.90 3.90
CA SER A 453 -0.62 8.22 2.60
C SER A 453 -0.67 9.28 1.49
N PRO A 454 -0.15 9.00 0.29
CA PRO A 454 -0.27 9.94 -0.83
C PRO A 454 -1.73 10.24 -1.22
N TRP A 455 -2.66 9.33 -0.93
CA TRP A 455 -4.10 9.51 -1.20
C TRP A 455 -4.77 10.51 -0.26
N MET A 456 -4.34 10.52 1.00
CA MET A 456 -4.75 11.53 1.98
C MET A 456 -4.05 12.87 1.73
N GLY A 457 -2.80 12.79 1.31
CA GLY A 457 -1.92 13.91 1.06
C GLY A 457 -1.39 14.59 2.32
N ASP A 458 -0.42 15.47 2.11
CA ASP A 458 0.32 16.14 3.19
C ASP A 458 -0.36 17.41 3.72
N ARG A 459 0.07 17.83 4.90
CA ARG A 459 -0.36 19.05 5.59
C ARG A 459 0.75 19.62 6.45
N GLN A 460 0.62 20.91 6.74
CA GLN A 460 1.43 21.61 7.73
C GLN A 460 2.92 21.37 7.45
N THR A 461 3.35 21.68 6.23
CA THR A 461 4.70 21.40 5.72
C THR A 461 5.59 22.65 5.80
N PHE A 462 6.88 22.47 6.04
CA PHE A 462 7.88 23.55 5.94
C PHE A 462 9.15 23.03 5.26
N GLN A 463 9.57 23.69 4.18
CA GLN A 463 10.64 23.21 3.32
C GLN A 463 11.91 24.06 3.43
N LEU A 464 13.05 23.39 3.35
CA LEU A 464 14.36 24.02 3.22
C LEU A 464 15.28 23.24 2.27
N MET A 465 16.32 23.87 1.76
CA MET A 465 17.33 23.21 0.91
C MET A 465 18.70 23.87 1.06
N PRO A 466 19.80 23.13 1.30
CA PRO A 466 21.14 23.71 1.29
C PRO A 466 21.59 24.00 -0.15
N SER A 467 22.35 25.09 -0.34
CA SER A 467 22.89 25.48 -1.65
C SER A 467 24.34 25.93 -1.56
N ALA A 468 25.15 25.42 -2.49
CA ALA A 468 26.53 25.83 -2.73
C ALA A 468 26.67 26.81 -3.91
N ALA A 469 25.57 27.45 -4.33
CA ALA A 469 25.59 28.44 -5.40
C ALA A 469 26.34 29.72 -4.97
N SER A 470 27.12 30.27 -5.88
CA SER A 470 27.78 31.57 -5.68
C SER A 470 26.78 32.72 -5.78
N GLY A 471 26.86 33.71 -4.88
CA GLY A 471 25.97 34.87 -4.87
C GLY A 471 24.59 34.55 -4.29
N THR A 472 23.54 35.18 -4.83
CA THR A 472 22.15 34.94 -4.43
C THR A 472 21.65 33.63 -5.06
N PRO A 473 21.34 32.59 -4.28
CA PRO A 473 20.87 31.32 -4.84
C PRO A 473 19.44 31.46 -5.37
N ASP A 474 19.14 30.76 -6.47
CA ASP A 474 17.78 30.68 -7.00
C ASP A 474 16.92 29.80 -6.09
N THR A 475 15.70 30.27 -5.80
CA THR A 475 14.73 29.55 -4.96
C THR A 475 13.78 28.68 -5.78
N GLY A 476 13.84 28.74 -7.12
CA GLY A 476 13.11 27.84 -8.01
C GLY A 476 13.42 26.37 -7.71
N ARG A 477 12.39 25.53 -7.67
CA ARG A 477 12.48 24.12 -7.22
C ARG A 477 13.40 23.28 -8.10
N GLU A 478 13.31 23.42 -9.41
CA GLU A 478 14.22 22.78 -10.37
C GLU A 478 15.62 23.41 -10.29
N ALA A 479 15.73 24.74 -10.17
CA ALA A 479 17.01 25.43 -10.12
C ALA A 479 17.86 25.08 -8.89
N ARG A 480 17.21 24.71 -7.77
CA ARG A 480 17.87 24.35 -6.51
C ARG A 480 18.05 22.84 -6.28
N GLU A 481 17.51 22.01 -7.17
CA GLU A 481 17.54 20.57 -6.98
C GLU A 481 18.97 20.04 -7.03
N LEU A 482 19.26 19.02 -6.21
CA LEU A 482 20.58 18.41 -6.18
C LEU A 482 20.49 16.92 -6.55
N PRO A 483 21.18 16.47 -7.62
CA PRO A 483 21.22 15.07 -7.98
C PRO A 483 22.08 14.27 -7.00
N PHE A 484 21.66 13.04 -6.74
CA PHE A 484 22.40 12.10 -5.88
C PHE A 484 22.29 10.67 -6.43
N ARG A 485 22.97 9.75 -5.73
CA ARG A 485 22.90 8.31 -5.97
C ARG A 485 22.51 7.63 -4.67
N HIS A 486 21.66 6.60 -4.72
CA HIS A 486 21.22 5.89 -3.51
C HIS A 486 22.39 5.22 -2.75
N GLU A 487 23.50 4.89 -3.42
CA GLU A 487 24.71 4.40 -2.75
C GLU A 487 25.35 5.44 -1.81
N ASN A 488 25.06 6.73 -2.04
CA ASN A 488 25.48 7.86 -1.22
C ASN A 488 24.36 8.36 -0.28
N GLU A 489 23.25 7.62 -0.20
CA GLU A 489 22.11 7.87 0.68
C GLU A 489 22.12 6.88 1.86
N THR A 490 21.81 7.37 3.05
CA THR A 490 21.57 6.57 4.24
C THR A 490 20.25 6.99 4.84
N ALA A 491 19.23 6.16 4.66
CA ALA A 491 17.86 6.42 5.09
C ALA A 491 17.48 5.47 6.25
N ARG A 492 17.45 5.98 7.48
CA ARG A 492 17.19 5.23 8.72
C ARG A 492 16.15 5.95 9.58
N PRO A 493 15.41 5.24 10.45
CA PRO A 493 14.37 5.86 11.28
C PRO A 493 14.87 7.02 12.14
N TYR A 494 16.12 6.93 12.61
CA TYR A 494 16.77 7.90 13.50
C TYR A 494 17.73 8.87 12.77
N TYR A 495 17.94 8.69 11.46
CA TYR A 495 18.92 9.45 10.71
C TYR A 495 18.67 9.37 9.20
N TYR A 496 18.60 10.53 8.56
CA TYR A 496 18.75 10.63 7.12
C TYR A 496 20.07 11.32 6.79
N GLY A 497 20.78 10.86 5.75
CA GLY A 497 21.89 11.61 5.19
C GLY A 497 22.15 11.26 3.74
N VAL A 498 22.55 12.27 2.97
CA VAL A 498 22.84 12.14 1.54
C VAL A 498 24.05 12.98 1.16
N ARG A 499 24.87 12.45 0.25
CA ARG A 499 25.91 13.21 -0.46
C ARG A 499 25.52 13.37 -1.92
N PHE A 500 25.44 14.61 -2.36
CA PHE A 500 25.08 14.99 -3.72
C PHE A 500 26.28 14.94 -4.67
N GLU A 501 26.02 14.88 -5.97
CA GLU A 501 27.08 14.80 -7.00
C GLU A 501 27.99 16.04 -7.02
N ASN A 502 27.51 17.20 -6.53
CA ASN A 502 28.33 18.41 -6.38
C ASN A 502 29.22 18.41 -5.11
N GLY A 503 29.21 17.33 -4.32
CA GLY A 503 29.99 17.16 -3.11
C GLY A 503 29.34 17.67 -1.82
N LEU A 504 28.22 18.42 -1.90
CA LEU A 504 27.44 18.85 -0.74
C LEU A 504 26.89 17.63 0.00
N LYS A 505 26.90 17.68 1.34
CA LYS A 505 26.29 16.67 2.20
C LYS A 505 25.20 17.29 3.07
N ALA A 506 24.05 16.64 3.15
CA ALA A 506 22.95 17.02 4.05
C ALA A 506 22.59 15.85 4.97
N GLU A 507 22.29 16.17 6.24
CA GLU A 507 22.00 15.20 7.28
C GLU A 507 20.85 15.70 8.19
N MET A 508 20.00 14.79 8.67
CA MET A 508 18.88 15.09 9.59
C MET A 508 18.81 14.05 10.71
N ALA A 509 18.55 14.52 11.94
CA ALA A 509 18.27 13.68 13.10
C ALA A 509 17.04 14.22 13.85
N PRO A 510 16.03 13.39 14.17
CA PRO A 510 14.74 13.85 14.66
C PRO A 510 14.65 13.84 16.19
N THR A 511 13.80 14.69 16.73
CA THR A 511 13.10 14.49 18.00
C THR A 511 11.59 14.44 17.71
N ASP A 512 10.72 14.69 18.68
CA ASP A 512 9.27 14.59 18.48
C ASP A 512 8.76 15.83 17.72
N HIS A 513 9.02 17.02 18.25
CA HIS A 513 8.59 18.30 17.68
C HIS A 513 9.71 19.04 16.91
N ALA A 514 10.94 18.51 16.92
CA ALA A 514 12.12 19.19 16.39
C ALA A 514 13.04 18.25 15.58
N ALA A 515 14.03 18.85 14.91
CA ALA A 515 15.15 18.16 14.29
C ALA A 515 16.43 18.99 14.34
N ALA A 516 17.56 18.29 14.34
CA ALA A 516 18.85 18.86 13.99
C ALA A 516 19.17 18.54 12.53
N LEU A 517 19.42 19.57 11.72
CA LEU A 517 19.86 19.44 10.33
C LEU A 517 21.31 19.93 10.21
N ARG A 518 22.16 19.17 9.52
CA ARG A 518 23.59 19.49 9.35
C ARG A 518 23.97 19.45 7.87
N PHE A 519 24.56 20.53 7.39
CA PHE A 519 25.00 20.68 6.01
C PHE A 519 26.52 20.84 5.95
N THR A 520 27.20 20.07 5.10
CA THR A 520 28.65 20.20 4.86
C THR A 520 28.90 20.61 3.41
N TYR A 521 29.54 21.76 3.22
CA TYR A 521 29.70 22.38 1.90
C TYR A 521 31.04 22.04 1.24
N PRO A 522 31.07 21.86 -0.10
CA PRO A 522 32.29 21.57 -0.84
C PRO A 522 33.23 22.80 -0.96
N GLY A 523 32.73 24.00 -0.69
CA GLY A 523 33.44 25.28 -0.79
C GLY A 523 32.98 26.29 0.26
N SER A 524 33.32 27.58 0.05
CA SER A 524 32.93 28.69 0.93
C SER A 524 31.52 29.21 0.68
N ASP A 525 30.88 28.82 -0.43
CA ASP A 525 29.49 29.13 -0.70
C ASP A 525 28.58 28.23 0.14
N ALA A 526 27.99 28.81 1.18
CA ALA A 526 27.17 28.10 2.15
C ALA A 526 25.87 28.86 2.40
N SER A 527 24.79 28.43 1.75
CA SER A 527 23.45 29.00 1.93
C SER A 527 22.44 27.92 2.31
N VAL A 528 21.36 28.33 2.99
CA VAL A 528 20.15 27.53 3.20
C VAL A 528 18.97 28.33 2.66
N LEU A 529 18.22 27.69 1.76
CA LEU A 529 17.01 28.18 1.11
C LEU A 529 15.78 27.75 1.91
N PHE A 530 14.71 28.53 1.86
CA PHE A 530 13.42 28.25 2.48
C PHE A 530 12.30 28.39 1.45
N ASP A 531 11.30 27.52 1.55
CA ASP A 531 10.14 27.48 0.64
C ASP A 531 8.91 26.87 1.34
N ASN A 532 7.77 26.90 0.64
CA ASN A 532 6.54 26.27 1.03
C ASN A 532 5.81 25.68 -0.19
N VAL A 533 5.08 24.57 -0.02
CA VAL A 533 4.48 23.80 -1.14
C VAL A 533 3.50 24.64 -1.98
N THR A 534 2.57 25.37 -1.34
CA THR A 534 1.47 26.09 -2.03
C THR A 534 1.53 27.61 -1.87
N GLU A 535 2.67 28.14 -1.41
CA GLU A 535 2.87 29.55 -1.09
C GLU A 535 1.91 30.12 -0.02
N GLN A 536 1.26 29.25 0.77
CA GLN A 536 0.38 29.60 1.88
C GLN A 536 1.14 29.53 3.21
N ALA A 537 2.05 30.49 3.40
CA ALA A 537 2.94 30.53 4.55
C ALA A 537 3.36 31.96 4.88
N GLY A 538 4.11 32.12 5.97
CA GLY A 538 4.87 33.33 6.28
C GLY A 538 6.29 32.99 6.68
N LEU A 539 7.25 33.82 6.29
CA LEU A 539 8.67 33.63 6.57
C LEU A 539 9.27 34.92 7.14
N THR A 540 10.07 34.80 8.20
CA THR A 540 10.85 35.89 8.78
C THR A 540 12.26 35.37 9.07
N LEU A 541 13.25 36.10 8.57
CA LEU A 541 14.67 35.77 8.68
C LEU A 541 15.39 36.85 9.49
N ASP A 542 15.84 36.51 10.68
CA ASP A 542 16.66 37.38 11.53
C ASP A 542 18.15 37.08 11.28
N LYS A 543 18.82 37.98 10.58
CA LYS A 543 20.23 37.85 10.23
C LYS A 543 21.15 38.08 11.42
N GLU A 544 20.77 38.95 12.36
CA GLU A 544 21.62 39.32 13.49
C GLU A 544 21.76 38.13 14.45
N HIS A 545 20.64 37.44 14.70
CA HIS A 545 20.59 36.31 15.62
C HIS A 545 20.71 34.96 14.94
N GLY A 546 20.68 34.88 13.60
CA GLY A 546 20.71 33.61 12.86
C GLY A 546 19.45 32.77 13.11
N THR A 547 18.30 33.43 13.23
CA THR A 547 17.01 32.79 13.56
C THR A 547 16.09 32.80 12.35
N VAL A 548 15.36 31.71 12.14
CA VAL A 548 14.25 31.61 11.18
C VAL A 548 12.96 31.36 11.93
N THR A 549 11.92 32.14 11.62
CA THR A 549 10.56 31.91 12.12
C THR A 549 9.56 31.94 10.98
N GLY A 550 8.47 31.22 11.11
CA GLY A 550 7.43 31.22 10.10
C GLY A 550 6.18 30.49 10.51
N TYR A 551 5.25 30.43 9.57
CA TYR A 551 4.06 29.60 9.68
C TYR A 551 3.68 28.97 8.34
N SER A 552 2.90 27.89 8.37
CA SER A 552 2.36 27.24 7.17
C SER A 552 0.87 26.88 7.35
N ASP A 553 0.08 27.20 6.32
CA ASP A 553 -1.33 26.81 6.19
C ASP A 553 -1.54 25.70 5.14
N VAL A 554 -0.46 25.09 4.65
CA VAL A 554 -0.51 24.00 3.66
C VAL A 554 -1.38 22.87 4.18
N LYS A 555 -2.32 22.41 3.37
CA LYS A 555 -3.16 21.25 3.67
C LYS A 555 -3.76 20.67 2.40
N SER A 556 -3.78 19.34 2.31
CA SER A 556 -4.51 18.61 1.26
C SER A 556 -6.04 18.77 1.42
N GLY A 557 -6.80 18.31 0.42
CA GLY A 557 -8.26 18.33 0.45
C GLY A 557 -8.88 17.48 1.57
N LEU A 558 -8.17 16.42 2.01
CA LEU A 558 -8.62 15.51 3.07
C LEU A 558 -8.05 15.85 4.45
N SER A 559 -7.25 16.91 4.56
CA SER A 559 -6.66 17.41 5.80
C SER A 559 -7.66 18.19 6.68
N THR A 560 -8.79 17.55 7.00
CA THR A 560 -9.93 18.13 7.71
C THR A 560 -9.51 18.65 9.09
N GLY A 561 -9.89 19.88 9.42
CA GLY A 561 -9.57 20.47 10.73
C GLY A 561 -8.11 20.88 10.93
N ALA A 562 -7.24 20.69 9.93
CA ALA A 562 -5.86 21.17 9.99
C ALA A 562 -5.82 22.71 10.10
N THR A 563 -5.09 23.18 11.11
CA THR A 563 -4.82 24.60 11.38
C THR A 563 -3.40 24.97 10.99
N ARG A 564 -2.92 26.13 11.42
CA ARG A 564 -1.58 26.63 11.12
C ARG A 564 -0.47 25.86 11.86
N LEU A 565 0.60 25.52 11.14
CA LEU A 565 1.91 25.15 11.72
C LEU A 565 2.72 26.40 12.00
N PHE A 566 3.43 26.45 13.12
CA PHE A 566 4.42 27.47 13.45
C PHE A 566 5.82 26.86 13.49
N VAL A 567 6.81 27.63 13.07
CA VAL A 567 8.20 27.17 12.90
C VAL A 567 9.15 28.13 13.60
N TYR A 568 10.11 27.57 14.34
CA TYR A 568 11.22 28.31 14.95
C TYR A 568 12.53 27.53 14.77
N GLY A 569 13.57 28.18 14.23
CA GLY A 569 14.87 27.56 14.03
C GLY A 569 16.04 28.49 14.33
N GLN A 570 17.15 27.91 14.76
CA GLN A 570 18.37 28.60 15.17
C GLN A 570 19.60 27.96 14.51
N PHE A 571 20.40 28.77 13.81
CA PHE A 571 21.67 28.35 13.22
C PHE A 571 22.85 28.52 14.19
N ASP A 572 23.89 27.70 14.01
CA ASP A 572 25.13 27.70 14.80
C ASP A 572 26.26 28.57 14.21
N LYS A 573 26.11 29.02 12.96
CA LYS A 573 27.09 29.86 12.27
C LYS A 573 26.57 31.29 12.04
N PRO A 574 27.47 32.29 12.02
CA PRO A 574 27.11 33.67 11.70
C PRO A 574 26.52 33.80 10.29
N VAL A 575 25.41 34.54 10.17
CA VAL A 575 24.82 34.91 8.88
C VAL A 575 25.60 36.09 8.28
N THR A 576 25.99 35.98 7.02
CA THR A 576 26.72 37.02 6.26
C THR A 576 25.84 37.73 5.25
N ASP A 577 24.80 37.08 4.75
CA ASP A 577 23.79 37.67 3.85
C ASP A 577 22.46 36.91 3.93
N GLY A 578 21.40 37.47 3.37
CA GLY A 578 20.11 36.80 3.24
C GLY A 578 19.00 37.73 2.76
N GLY A 579 17.87 37.15 2.43
CA GLY A 579 16.69 37.90 2.01
C GLY A 579 15.49 36.98 1.87
N SER A 580 14.30 37.55 1.98
CA SER A 580 13.03 36.84 1.77
C SER A 580 12.10 37.68 0.91
N SER A 581 11.30 37.00 0.10
CA SER A 581 10.22 37.57 -0.70
C SER A 581 9.01 36.66 -0.59
N GLY A 582 7.98 37.11 0.13
CA GLY A 582 6.84 36.27 0.48
C GLY A 582 7.26 35.07 1.34
N VAL A 583 7.02 33.87 0.85
CA VAL A 583 7.30 32.59 1.53
C VAL A 583 8.68 32.00 1.22
N LYS A 584 9.40 32.59 0.25
CA LYS A 584 10.72 32.12 -0.20
C LYS A 584 11.82 33.00 0.36
N GLY A 585 12.97 32.41 0.65
CA GLY A 585 14.12 33.17 1.11
C GLY A 585 15.39 32.33 1.23
N PHE A 586 16.47 32.99 1.60
CA PHE A 586 17.73 32.32 1.91
C PHE A 586 18.49 33.04 3.04
N LEU A 587 19.30 32.28 3.75
CA LEU A 587 20.37 32.78 4.61
C LEU A 587 21.71 32.22 4.13
N ARG A 588 22.75 33.05 4.17
CA ARG A 588 24.11 32.69 3.81
C ARG A 588 25.02 32.80 5.03
N PHE A 589 25.98 31.89 5.15
CA PHE A 589 26.77 31.70 6.38
C PHE A 589 28.27 31.81 6.15
N ASP A 590 28.99 32.24 7.19
CA ASP A 590 30.40 31.91 7.33
C ASP A 590 30.52 30.51 7.95
N ALA A 591 30.65 29.48 7.10
CA ALA A 591 30.68 28.08 7.53
C ALA A 591 32.00 27.67 8.22
N GLY A 592 33.00 28.57 8.31
CA GLY A 592 34.28 28.30 8.95
C GLY A 592 35.12 27.21 8.27
N ALA A 593 36.15 26.72 8.98
CA ALA A 593 37.13 25.79 8.43
C ALA A 593 36.59 24.36 8.22
N ASP A 594 35.61 23.94 9.03
CA ASP A 594 34.93 22.65 8.89
C ASP A 594 33.84 22.66 7.81
N ARG A 595 33.46 23.85 7.32
CA ARG A 595 32.45 24.07 6.26
C ARG A 595 31.10 23.46 6.60
N THR A 596 30.76 23.44 7.89
CA THR A 596 29.54 22.83 8.39
C THR A 596 28.60 23.89 8.93
N VAL A 597 27.32 23.83 8.58
CA VAL A 597 26.25 24.67 9.16
C VAL A 597 25.21 23.74 9.77
N THR A 598 24.84 23.99 11.02
CA THR A 598 23.83 23.22 11.76
C THR A 598 22.63 24.10 12.06
N LEU A 599 21.43 23.60 11.76
CA LEU A 599 20.14 24.19 12.14
C LEU A 599 19.46 23.30 13.18
N ARG A 600 19.10 23.87 14.32
CA ARG A 600 18.12 23.26 15.23
C ARG A 600 16.76 23.87 14.90
N LEU A 601 15.79 23.06 14.49
CA LEU A 601 14.47 23.50 14.00
C LEU A 601 13.36 22.80 14.77
N ALA A 602 12.36 23.53 15.25
CA ALA A 602 11.18 22.98 15.89
C ALA A 602 9.89 23.55 15.30
N THR A 603 8.81 22.80 15.46
CA THR A 603 7.47 23.19 15.06
C THR A 603 6.50 23.20 16.24
N SER A 604 5.34 23.81 16.04
CA SER A 604 4.20 23.78 16.96
C SER A 604 2.90 23.97 16.19
N LEU A 605 1.79 23.45 16.71
CA LEU A 605 0.44 23.76 16.23
C LEU A 605 -0.24 24.86 17.07
N ILE A 606 0.44 25.37 18.10
CA ILE A 606 -0.09 26.37 19.03
C ILE A 606 0.44 27.77 18.70
N SER A 607 1.76 27.95 18.67
CA SER A 607 2.36 29.29 18.47
C SER A 607 3.84 29.23 18.12
N VAL A 608 4.41 30.35 17.66
CA VAL A 608 5.88 30.50 17.48
C VAL A 608 6.61 30.40 18.82
N ASP A 609 6.02 30.94 19.90
CA ASP A 609 6.61 30.86 21.24
C ASP A 609 6.64 29.41 21.74
N GLN A 610 5.60 28.63 21.46
CA GLN A 610 5.57 27.21 21.77
C GLN A 610 6.58 26.42 20.91
N ALA A 611 6.72 26.72 19.61
CA ALA A 611 7.76 26.10 18.79
C ALA A 611 9.18 26.38 19.34
N LYS A 612 9.43 27.61 19.82
CA LYS A 612 10.69 27.96 20.50
C LYS A 612 10.87 27.18 21.81
N ASP A 613 9.80 26.98 22.57
CA ASP A 613 9.86 26.20 23.81
C ASP A 613 10.08 24.70 23.54
N ASN A 614 9.42 24.13 22.53
CA ASN A 614 9.68 22.76 22.06
C ASN A 614 11.17 22.59 21.69
N LEU A 615 11.77 23.55 20.96
CA LEU A 615 13.19 23.51 20.65
C LEU A 615 14.06 23.50 21.91
N ARG A 616 13.74 24.35 22.89
CA ARG A 616 14.45 24.44 24.17
C ARG A 616 14.34 23.14 24.97
N GLN A 617 13.18 22.48 24.94
CA GLN A 617 12.92 21.24 25.66
C GLN A 617 13.63 20.04 25.02
N GLU A 618 13.58 19.92 23.69
CA GLU A 618 14.04 18.72 22.99
C GLU A 618 15.47 18.80 22.46
N ILE A 619 15.90 19.98 22.01
CA ILE A 619 17.27 20.21 21.52
C ILE A 619 17.82 21.50 22.14
N PRO A 620 18.12 21.52 23.46
CA PRO A 620 18.67 22.69 24.14
C PRO A 620 19.93 23.24 23.46
N ASP A 621 20.23 24.51 23.70
CA ASP A 621 21.44 25.12 23.14
C ASP A 621 22.73 24.38 23.57
N GLY A 622 23.66 24.22 22.62
CA GLY A 622 24.86 23.39 22.79
C GLY A 622 24.68 21.88 22.58
N THR A 623 23.46 21.38 22.33
CA THR A 623 23.24 19.97 21.99
C THR A 623 23.82 19.65 20.61
N SER A 624 24.63 18.60 20.52
CA SER A 624 25.25 18.18 19.25
C SER A 624 24.30 17.37 18.37
N PHE A 625 24.49 17.42 17.04
CA PHE A 625 23.77 16.58 16.08
C PHE A 625 23.84 15.09 16.44
N ASP A 626 25.04 14.59 16.79
CA ASP A 626 25.23 13.19 17.10
C ASP A 626 24.51 12.77 18.39
N THR A 627 24.34 13.67 19.35
CA THR A 627 23.51 13.42 20.55
C THR A 627 22.04 13.19 20.19
N VAL A 628 21.47 14.03 19.32
CA VAL A 628 20.07 13.89 18.85
C VAL A 628 19.90 12.57 18.10
N LYS A 629 20.81 12.29 17.16
CA LYS A 629 20.85 11.04 16.39
C LYS A 629 20.92 9.80 17.29
N ASP A 630 21.84 9.80 18.26
CA ASP A 630 22.05 8.65 19.14
C ASP A 630 20.86 8.43 20.08
N HIS A 631 20.20 9.50 20.53
CA HIS A 631 18.96 9.41 21.30
C HIS A 631 17.83 8.77 20.49
N ALA A 632 17.57 9.26 19.27
CA ALA A 632 16.56 8.69 18.39
C ALA A 632 16.83 7.20 18.09
N ARG A 633 18.12 6.83 17.87
CA ARG A 633 18.53 5.43 17.70
C ARG A 633 18.19 4.57 18.91
N GLN A 634 18.50 5.04 20.11
CA GLN A 634 18.21 4.31 21.36
C GLN A 634 16.70 4.09 21.57
N VAL A 635 15.88 5.08 21.23
CA VAL A 635 14.41 4.96 21.28
C VAL A 635 13.93 3.85 20.34
N TRP A 636 14.41 3.84 19.10
CA TRP A 636 14.07 2.79 18.13
C TRP A 636 14.60 1.42 18.54
N ASP A 637 15.87 1.30 18.94
CA ASP A 637 16.45 0.02 19.36
C ASP A 637 15.68 -0.62 20.52
N LYS A 638 15.23 0.19 21.49
CA LYS A 638 14.42 -0.29 22.61
C LYS A 638 13.09 -0.87 22.13
N LEU A 639 12.46 -0.24 21.15
CA LEU A 639 11.18 -0.66 20.60
C LEU A 639 11.33 -1.90 19.71
N LEU A 640 12.28 -1.86 18.76
CA LEU A 640 12.57 -2.96 17.84
C LEU A 640 13.07 -4.19 18.58
N GLY A 641 13.81 -4.00 19.69
CA GLY A 641 14.26 -5.06 20.59
C GLY A 641 13.16 -5.80 21.32
N LYS A 642 11.87 -5.47 21.11
CA LYS A 642 10.75 -6.30 21.60
C LYS A 642 10.63 -7.62 20.86
N VAL A 643 11.19 -7.75 19.66
CA VAL A 643 11.14 -8.98 18.86
C VAL A 643 12.55 -9.33 18.42
N GLU A 644 13.05 -10.46 18.91
CA GLU A 644 14.34 -11.02 18.51
C GLU A 644 14.13 -12.30 17.73
N VAL A 645 14.87 -12.49 16.63
CA VAL A 645 14.75 -13.65 15.75
C VAL A 645 16.07 -14.37 15.55
N GLU A 646 16.03 -15.70 15.49
CA GLU A 646 17.17 -16.55 15.13
C GLU A 646 16.90 -17.32 13.83
N GLY A 647 17.90 -17.40 12.97
CA GLY A 647 17.82 -18.10 11.69
C GLY A 647 17.20 -17.28 10.55
N ALA A 648 17.12 -15.96 10.70
CA ALA A 648 16.70 -15.03 9.66
C ALA A 648 17.82 -14.75 8.65
N THR A 649 17.46 -14.53 7.38
CA THR A 649 18.37 -13.95 6.37
C THR A 649 18.52 -12.43 6.58
N PRO A 650 19.54 -11.77 6.00
CA PRO A 650 19.66 -10.31 6.07
C PRO A 650 18.44 -9.56 5.52
N ASP A 651 17.84 -10.06 4.43
CA ASP A 651 16.60 -9.53 3.86
C ASP A 651 15.43 -9.68 4.85
N GLN A 652 15.27 -10.84 5.49
CA GLN A 652 14.23 -11.03 6.50
C GLN A 652 14.41 -10.15 7.75
N LEU A 653 15.66 -9.87 8.17
CA LEU A 653 15.92 -8.91 9.24
C LEU A 653 15.54 -7.48 8.81
N THR A 654 15.89 -7.11 7.58
CA THR A 654 15.48 -5.83 6.99
C THR A 654 13.95 -5.70 6.92
N THR A 655 13.26 -6.71 6.41
CA THR A 655 11.78 -6.72 6.31
C THR A 655 11.13 -6.65 7.69
N LEU A 656 11.59 -7.45 8.66
CA LEU A 656 11.05 -7.43 10.02
C LEU A 656 11.20 -6.06 10.68
N TYR A 657 12.41 -5.50 10.72
CA TYR A 657 12.64 -4.25 11.47
C TYR A 657 12.18 -3.02 10.70
N SER A 658 12.14 -3.04 9.36
CA SER A 658 11.48 -1.99 8.58
C SER A 658 9.97 -2.03 8.76
N GLY A 659 9.37 -3.22 8.82
CA GLY A 659 7.95 -3.39 9.10
C GLY A 659 7.59 -2.92 10.51
N MET A 660 8.38 -3.29 11.53
CA MET A 660 8.18 -2.77 12.89
C MET A 660 8.39 -1.24 12.96
N TYR A 661 9.32 -0.68 12.19
CA TYR A 661 9.44 0.77 12.06
C TYR A 661 8.16 1.41 11.51
N ARG A 662 7.62 0.91 10.39
CA ARG A 662 6.37 1.40 9.77
C ARG A 662 5.16 1.25 10.68
N LEU A 663 5.06 0.10 11.35
CA LEU A 663 4.04 -0.17 12.36
C LEU A 663 4.02 0.90 13.46
N TYR A 664 5.14 1.52 13.81
CA TYR A 664 5.18 2.49 14.91
C TYR A 664 5.34 3.94 14.43
N LEU A 665 5.02 4.25 13.16
CA LEU A 665 4.94 5.64 12.68
C LEU A 665 3.59 6.29 13.00
N TYR A 666 2.51 5.53 12.84
CA TYR A 666 1.13 6.03 12.95
C TYR A 666 0.39 5.32 14.08
N PRO A 667 -0.62 5.92 14.72
CA PRO A 667 -1.00 7.33 14.62
C PRO A 667 0.12 8.26 15.11
N ASN A 668 0.13 9.50 14.63
CA ASN A 668 1.03 10.55 15.11
C ASN A 668 0.50 11.15 16.43
N SER A 669 1.41 11.55 17.32
CA SER A 669 1.08 12.46 18.42
C SER A 669 0.62 13.81 17.85
N GLY A 670 -0.33 14.45 18.52
CA GLY A 670 -0.84 15.77 18.15
C GLY A 670 -0.86 16.75 19.32
N PHE A 671 -0.06 16.51 20.35
CA PHE A 671 -0.01 17.29 21.59
C PHE A 671 1.41 17.74 21.90
N GLU A 672 1.53 18.80 22.68
CA GLU A 672 2.78 19.47 23.03
C GLU A 672 2.84 19.70 24.56
N GLN A 673 4.04 19.84 25.12
CA GLN A 673 4.23 20.19 26.53
C GLN A 673 4.19 21.71 26.71
N VAL A 674 3.08 22.21 27.27
CA VAL A 674 2.80 23.63 27.50
C VAL A 674 2.70 23.89 29.00
N ASP A 675 3.62 24.69 29.54
CA ASP A 675 3.69 24.99 30.99
C ASP A 675 3.71 23.73 31.89
N GLY A 676 4.36 22.65 31.42
CA GLY A 676 4.46 21.37 32.14
C GLY A 676 3.20 20.51 32.10
N LYS A 677 2.28 20.77 31.17
CA LYS A 677 1.10 19.94 30.89
C LYS A 677 1.03 19.58 29.42
N ASP A 678 0.55 18.38 29.12
CA ASP A 678 0.20 18.01 27.75
C ASP A 678 -1.04 18.81 27.32
N ARG A 679 -0.93 19.52 26.19
CA ARG A 679 -2.02 20.29 25.57
C ARG A 679 -1.95 20.20 24.06
N TYR A 680 -3.06 20.45 23.39
CA TYR A 680 -3.09 20.47 21.92
C TYR A 680 -4.06 21.50 21.37
N ALA A 681 -3.80 21.92 20.13
CA ALA A 681 -4.73 22.66 19.29
C ALA A 681 -5.76 21.67 18.71
N SER A 682 -7.00 21.70 19.21
CA SER A 682 -8.01 20.68 18.87
C SER A 682 -8.55 20.86 17.44
N PRO A 683 -8.38 19.89 16.53
CA PRO A 683 -8.99 19.91 15.20
C PRO A 683 -10.47 19.46 15.22
N PHE A 684 -10.96 19.04 16.39
CA PHE A 684 -12.31 18.49 16.59
C PHE A 684 -13.27 19.50 17.21
N SER A 685 -12.72 20.58 17.78
CA SER A 685 -13.49 21.67 18.38
C SER A 685 -13.71 22.80 17.38
N ALA A 686 -14.83 23.53 17.54
CA ALA A 686 -15.02 24.78 16.82
C ALA A 686 -13.91 25.78 17.18
N MET A 687 -13.38 26.44 16.16
CA MET A 687 -12.27 27.37 16.28
C MET A 687 -12.76 28.71 16.87
N PRO A 688 -12.30 29.13 18.07
CA PRO A 688 -12.79 30.35 18.74
C PRO A 688 -12.41 31.67 18.05
N GLY A 689 -11.38 31.69 17.20
CA GLY A 689 -10.97 32.89 16.46
C GLY A 689 -10.05 32.53 15.29
N PRO A 690 -9.63 33.47 14.43
CA PRO A 690 -8.74 33.20 13.31
C PRO A 690 -7.29 32.95 13.76
N ASP A 691 -6.51 32.23 12.95
CA ASP A 691 -5.05 32.14 13.14
C ASP A 691 -4.38 33.50 12.91
N THR A 692 -3.36 33.79 13.71
CA THR A 692 -2.43 34.94 13.50
C THR A 692 -1.08 34.42 13.03
N PRO A 693 -0.18 35.28 12.51
CA PRO A 693 1.17 34.84 12.12
C PRO A 693 1.99 34.17 13.24
N THR A 694 1.60 34.35 14.51
CA THR A 694 2.36 33.86 15.66
C THR A 694 1.59 32.93 16.59
N HIS A 695 0.28 32.76 16.42
CA HIS A 695 -0.58 31.97 17.32
C HIS A 695 -1.79 31.39 16.59
N THR A 696 -2.17 30.15 16.90
CA THR A 696 -3.35 29.49 16.33
C THR A 696 -4.66 30.08 16.84
N GLY A 697 -5.70 30.04 16.02
CA GLY A 697 -7.06 30.31 16.46
C GLY A 697 -7.81 29.09 17.01
N ALA A 698 -7.19 27.90 16.98
CA ALA A 698 -7.76 26.66 17.51
C ALA A 698 -8.06 26.74 19.01
N LYS A 699 -9.03 25.94 19.47
CA LYS A 699 -9.25 25.76 20.89
C LYS A 699 -8.11 24.91 21.46
N ILE A 700 -7.40 25.45 22.45
CA ILE A 700 -6.37 24.70 23.19
C ILE A 700 -7.05 23.87 24.28
N VAL A 701 -6.75 22.57 24.31
CA VAL A 701 -7.36 21.59 25.22
C VAL A 701 -6.27 20.87 26.01
N ASP A 702 -6.54 20.57 27.28
CA ASP A 702 -5.66 19.76 28.14
C ASP A 702 -5.76 18.28 27.75
N GLY A 703 -4.62 17.59 27.67
CA GLY A 703 -4.54 16.15 27.42
C GLY A 703 -3.68 15.80 26.20
N LYS A 704 -3.67 14.50 25.88
CA LYS A 704 -2.98 13.94 24.72
C LYS A 704 -3.99 13.58 23.64
N VAL A 705 -3.66 13.87 22.40
CA VAL A 705 -4.45 13.49 21.22
C VAL A 705 -3.56 12.78 20.21
N TYR A 706 -4.14 11.83 19.49
CA TYR A 706 -3.50 11.11 18.40
C TYR A 706 -4.32 11.29 17.12
N VAL A 707 -3.63 11.39 15.99
CA VAL A 707 -4.20 11.68 14.67
C VAL A 707 -3.51 10.87 13.58
N ASN A 708 -3.92 11.00 12.31
CA ASN A 708 -3.32 10.29 11.16
C ASN A 708 -3.47 8.77 11.25
N ASN A 709 -4.72 8.29 11.26
CA ASN A 709 -5.02 6.86 11.28
C ASN A 709 -6.32 6.53 10.54
N GLY A 710 -6.25 5.54 9.65
CA GLY A 710 -7.40 4.85 9.08
C GLY A 710 -7.77 3.62 9.90
N PHE A 711 -8.90 3.64 10.59
CA PHE A 711 -9.32 2.46 11.35
C PHE A 711 -9.76 1.32 10.45
N TRP A 712 -10.27 1.61 9.24
CA TRP A 712 -10.57 0.57 8.26
C TRP A 712 -9.31 -0.27 8.04
N ASP A 713 -8.16 0.32 7.75
CA ASP A 713 -6.91 -0.41 7.57
C ASP A 713 -6.45 -1.13 8.84
N THR A 714 -6.25 -0.32 9.89
CA THR A 714 -5.43 -0.70 11.04
C THR A 714 -6.11 -1.65 12.04
N TYR A 715 -7.44 -1.80 12.03
CA TYR A 715 -8.12 -2.67 13.01
C TYR A 715 -7.71 -4.13 12.85
N ARG A 716 -7.37 -4.53 11.62
CA ARG A 716 -7.12 -5.92 11.22
C ARG A 716 -5.89 -6.48 11.91
N THR A 717 -4.75 -5.78 11.87
CA THR A 717 -3.50 -6.28 12.47
C THR A 717 -2.71 -5.26 13.27
N THR A 718 -2.75 -3.97 12.92
CA THR A 718 -2.00 -2.91 13.62
C THR A 718 -2.43 -2.75 15.09
N TRP A 719 -3.72 -2.55 15.37
CA TRP A 719 -4.21 -2.43 16.76
C TRP A 719 -4.01 -3.70 17.61
N PRO A 720 -4.18 -4.92 17.05
CA PRO A 720 -3.75 -6.15 17.70
C PRO A 720 -2.26 -6.19 18.06
N ALA A 721 -1.39 -5.66 17.19
CA ALA A 721 0.04 -5.61 17.44
C ALA A 721 0.36 -4.64 18.59
N TYR A 722 -0.24 -3.45 18.63
CA TYR A 722 -0.09 -2.54 19.76
C TYR A 722 -0.56 -3.16 21.08
N SER A 723 -1.73 -3.78 21.07
CA SER A 723 -2.29 -4.44 22.27
C SER A 723 -1.45 -5.62 22.75
N PHE A 724 -0.62 -6.20 21.88
CA PHE A 724 0.24 -7.34 22.19
C PHE A 724 1.65 -6.92 22.63
N LEU A 725 2.28 -5.99 21.90
CA LEU A 725 3.69 -5.61 22.06
C LEU A 725 3.86 -4.43 23.03
N THR A 726 2.96 -3.45 22.98
CA THR A 726 3.02 -2.18 23.71
C THR A 726 1.66 -1.80 24.30
N PRO A 727 1.02 -2.66 25.11
CA PRO A 727 -0.32 -2.44 25.61
C PRO A 727 -0.49 -1.12 26.40
N SER A 728 0.53 -0.63 27.12
CA SER A 728 0.44 0.67 27.79
C SER A 728 0.33 1.83 26.80
N GLN A 729 1.13 1.83 25.73
CA GLN A 729 1.04 2.83 24.67
C GLN A 729 -0.27 2.70 23.88
N ALA A 730 -0.74 1.47 23.63
CA ALA A 730 -2.04 1.23 23.01
C ALA A 730 -3.16 1.90 23.81
N GLY A 731 -3.16 1.76 25.13
CA GLY A 731 -4.15 2.41 26.01
C GLY A 731 -4.11 3.94 25.95
N GLU A 732 -2.91 4.53 25.95
CA GLU A 732 -2.73 5.98 25.78
C GLU A 732 -3.27 6.48 24.42
N MET A 733 -3.00 5.73 23.34
CA MET A 733 -3.52 6.07 22.00
C MET A 733 -5.04 5.96 21.93
N VAL A 734 -5.64 4.91 22.52
CA VAL A 734 -7.10 4.79 22.63
C VAL A 734 -7.69 5.99 23.37
N ASP A 735 -7.11 6.40 24.50
CA ASP A 735 -7.57 7.58 25.24
C ASP A 735 -7.47 8.86 24.41
N GLY A 736 -6.45 9.01 23.56
CA GLY A 736 -6.36 10.13 22.62
C GLY A 736 -7.44 10.14 21.53
N PHE A 737 -7.84 8.97 21.02
CA PHE A 737 -8.98 8.87 20.09
C PHE A 737 -10.33 9.07 20.80
N VAL A 738 -10.45 8.64 22.05
CA VAL A 738 -11.61 8.92 22.91
C VAL A 738 -11.69 10.41 23.26
N GLN A 739 -10.55 11.09 23.34
CA GLN A 739 -10.53 12.54 23.52
C GLN A 739 -11.15 13.29 22.32
N GLN A 740 -11.01 12.77 21.09
CA GLN A 740 -11.74 13.31 19.92
C GLN A 740 -13.26 13.26 20.15
N TYR A 741 -13.76 12.15 20.69
CA TYR A 741 -15.17 12.00 21.06
C TYR A 741 -15.58 12.98 22.16
N LYS A 742 -14.73 13.23 23.15
CA LYS A 742 -15.00 14.23 24.20
C LYS A 742 -15.03 15.66 23.66
N ASP A 743 -14.20 15.97 22.67
CA ASP A 743 -14.09 17.30 22.06
C ASP A 743 -15.20 17.60 21.04
N GLY A 744 -15.39 16.70 20.08
CA GLY A 744 -16.28 16.90 18.91
C GLY A 744 -17.48 15.95 18.86
N GLY A 745 -17.63 15.05 19.84
CA GLY A 745 -18.77 14.16 19.96
C GLY A 745 -18.67 12.86 19.15
N TRP A 746 -17.57 12.60 18.44
CA TRP A 746 -17.36 11.39 17.65
C TRP A 746 -15.89 10.95 17.69
N THR A 747 -15.62 9.66 17.53
CA THR A 747 -14.26 9.19 17.22
C THR A 747 -14.09 9.15 15.71
N SER A 748 -12.94 9.60 15.20
CA SER A 748 -12.66 9.57 13.75
C SER A 748 -12.70 8.16 13.19
N ARG A 749 -13.26 7.99 11.99
CA ARG A 749 -13.10 6.77 11.18
C ARG A 749 -11.73 6.77 10.49
N TRP A 750 -11.48 7.89 9.81
CA TRP A 750 -10.20 8.30 9.29
C TRP A 750 -9.86 9.66 9.89
N SER A 751 -8.67 9.78 10.48
CA SER A 751 -8.17 11.02 11.07
C SER A 751 -7.04 11.58 10.23
N SER A 752 -7.14 12.84 9.75
CA SER A 752 -6.01 13.62 9.24
C SER A 752 -6.31 15.13 9.25
N PRO A 753 -5.90 15.87 10.30
CA PRO A 753 -5.94 15.39 11.66
C PRO A 753 -7.38 15.21 12.19
N GLY A 754 -8.37 15.91 11.62
CA GLY A 754 -9.78 15.85 11.98
C GLY A 754 -10.56 14.72 11.29
N TYR A 755 -11.90 14.81 11.29
CA TYR A 755 -12.81 13.79 10.74
C TYR A 755 -12.83 13.76 9.20
N ALA A 756 -11.89 13.06 8.58
CA ALA A 756 -11.87 12.89 7.13
C ALA A 756 -12.93 11.87 6.65
N ASP A 757 -13.60 12.15 5.53
CA ASP A 757 -14.58 11.24 4.93
C ASP A 757 -13.92 10.30 3.92
N LEU A 758 -13.26 9.26 4.43
CA LEU A 758 -12.62 8.22 3.63
C LEU A 758 -12.97 6.82 4.18
N MET A 759 -13.03 5.83 3.29
CA MET A 759 -13.32 4.42 3.56
C MET A 759 -14.66 4.17 4.26
N THR A 760 -14.94 2.90 4.58
CA THR A 760 -16.17 2.43 5.23
C THR A 760 -15.92 1.92 6.65
N GLY A 761 -16.98 1.67 7.42
CA GLY A 761 -16.91 1.11 8.77
C GLY A 761 -16.56 2.11 9.88
N THR A 762 -16.80 1.71 11.13
CA THR A 762 -16.42 2.45 12.35
C THR A 762 -15.42 1.64 13.17
N SER A 763 -14.38 1.14 12.51
CA SER A 763 -13.52 0.05 13.02
C SER A 763 -12.69 0.35 14.27
N SER A 764 -12.75 1.57 14.79
CA SER A 764 -12.32 1.87 16.16
C SER A 764 -13.16 1.10 17.20
N ASP A 765 -14.43 0.82 16.92
CA ASP A 765 -15.35 0.07 17.80
C ASP A 765 -14.76 -1.32 18.14
N VAL A 766 -14.40 -2.11 17.12
CA VAL A 766 -13.81 -3.44 17.32
C VAL A 766 -12.36 -3.40 17.80
N ALA A 767 -11.57 -2.43 17.34
CA ALA A 767 -10.17 -2.28 17.77
C ALA A 767 -10.07 -1.99 19.28
N PHE A 768 -10.89 -1.07 19.80
CA PHE A 768 -10.89 -0.71 21.22
C PHE A 768 -11.51 -1.82 22.07
N ALA A 769 -12.55 -2.49 21.56
CA ALA A 769 -13.11 -3.67 22.20
C ALA A 769 -12.05 -4.77 22.36
N ASP A 770 -11.29 -5.06 21.31
CA ASP A 770 -10.20 -6.05 21.33
C ASP A 770 -9.12 -5.70 22.36
N ALA A 771 -8.68 -4.44 22.39
CA ALA A 771 -7.76 -3.94 23.42
C ALA A 771 -8.32 -4.14 24.84
N TYR A 772 -9.60 -3.83 25.05
CA TYR A 772 -10.25 -3.97 26.35
C TYR A 772 -10.32 -5.42 26.83
N VAL A 773 -10.74 -6.36 25.96
CA VAL A 773 -10.82 -7.78 26.32
C VAL A 773 -9.45 -8.41 26.54
N LYS A 774 -8.41 -7.88 25.90
CA LYS A 774 -6.99 -8.26 26.14
C LYS A 774 -6.42 -7.66 27.44
N GLY A 775 -7.15 -6.73 28.07
CA GLY A 775 -6.85 -6.19 29.38
C GLY A 775 -6.09 -4.86 29.38
N VAL A 776 -5.95 -4.21 28.21
CA VAL A 776 -5.39 -2.87 28.04
C VAL A 776 -6.18 -1.85 28.88
N LYS A 777 -5.48 -0.85 29.44
CA LYS A 777 -6.07 0.15 30.35
C LYS A 777 -6.29 1.47 29.62
N PHE A 778 -7.53 1.95 29.63
CA PHE A 778 -7.97 3.23 29.06
C PHE A 778 -9.38 3.56 29.62
N ASP A 779 -9.97 4.69 29.24
CA ASP A 779 -11.35 5.09 29.55
C ASP A 779 -12.38 4.25 28.78
N ALA A 780 -12.55 3.01 29.25
CA ALA A 780 -13.43 2.03 28.63
C ALA A 780 -14.90 2.47 28.56
N LYS A 781 -15.36 3.31 29.49
CA LYS A 781 -16.75 3.79 29.48
C LYS A 781 -16.96 4.76 28.32
N ALA A 782 -16.09 5.76 28.18
CA ALA A 782 -16.21 6.73 27.09
C ALA A 782 -15.97 6.09 25.71
N ALA A 783 -15.01 5.15 25.59
CA ALA A 783 -14.82 4.39 24.37
C ALA A 783 -16.06 3.57 23.98
N TYR A 784 -16.68 2.89 24.94
CA TYR A 784 -17.91 2.13 24.69
C TYR A 784 -19.10 3.04 24.34
N ASP A 785 -19.27 4.17 25.04
CA ASP A 785 -20.33 5.13 24.73
C ASP A 785 -20.15 5.72 23.31
N ALA A 786 -18.91 5.97 22.86
CA ALA A 786 -18.61 6.39 21.49
C ALA A 786 -18.99 5.32 20.45
N ALA A 787 -18.68 4.05 20.72
CA ALA A 787 -19.02 2.94 19.82
C ALA A 787 -20.54 2.69 19.73
N VAL A 788 -21.25 2.77 20.86
CA VAL A 788 -22.73 2.71 20.86
C VAL A 788 -23.32 3.86 20.06
N LYS A 789 -22.75 5.07 20.16
CA LYS A 789 -23.21 6.21 19.36
C LYS A 789 -23.05 5.93 17.86
N ASN A 790 -21.89 5.41 17.43
CA ASN A 790 -21.64 5.01 16.03
C ASN A 790 -22.71 4.04 15.50
N ALA A 791 -23.15 3.09 16.33
CA ALA A 791 -24.03 2.00 15.92
C ALA A 791 -25.54 2.27 16.11
N THR A 792 -25.92 3.42 16.69
CA THR A 792 -27.32 3.71 17.06
C THR A 792 -27.83 5.10 16.68
N VAL A 793 -26.96 5.99 16.18
CA VAL A 793 -27.29 7.39 15.91
C VAL A 793 -27.00 7.75 14.47
N VAL A 794 -27.88 8.54 13.85
CA VAL A 794 -27.66 9.11 12.52
C VAL A 794 -26.54 10.16 12.59
N PRO A 795 -25.42 10.01 11.85
CA PRO A 795 -24.34 10.97 11.91
C PRO A 795 -24.76 12.32 11.29
N PRO A 796 -24.31 13.45 11.86
CA PRO A 796 -24.67 14.79 11.35
C PRO A 796 -23.89 15.21 10.10
N MET A 797 -22.81 14.48 9.77
CA MET A 797 -21.93 14.74 8.62
C MET A 797 -21.28 13.44 8.17
N SER A 798 -20.80 13.38 6.93
CA SER A 798 -20.31 12.13 6.32
C SER A 798 -19.00 11.59 6.92
N GLY A 799 -18.14 12.46 7.47
CA GLY A 799 -16.84 12.08 8.07
C GLY A 799 -16.90 11.34 9.42
N VAL A 800 -18.09 11.13 10.01
CA VAL A 800 -18.27 10.50 11.32
C VAL A 800 -19.40 9.47 11.32
N GLY A 801 -19.39 8.55 12.28
CA GLY A 801 -20.43 7.53 12.45
C GLY A 801 -20.62 6.63 11.22
N ARG A 802 -21.68 5.82 11.22
CA ARG A 802 -21.99 4.91 10.11
C ARG A 802 -22.90 5.60 9.09
N LYS A 803 -22.57 5.52 7.80
CA LYS A 803 -23.47 6.00 6.73
C LYS A 803 -24.69 5.06 6.62
N GLY A 804 -25.84 5.60 6.22
CA GLY A 804 -27.09 4.84 6.08
C GLY A 804 -27.87 4.58 7.38
N MET A 805 -27.41 5.10 8.52
CA MET A 805 -28.02 4.87 9.85
C MET A 805 -29.47 5.34 10.02
N SER A 806 -30.02 6.09 9.06
CA SER A 806 -31.43 6.46 9.11
C SER A 806 -32.37 5.27 8.97
N THR A 807 -31.94 4.22 8.26
CA THR A 807 -32.76 3.03 7.93
C THR A 807 -32.06 1.72 8.28
N SER A 808 -30.72 1.67 8.27
CA SER A 808 -29.97 0.41 8.42
C SER A 808 -30.22 -0.36 9.73
N PRO A 809 -30.49 0.26 10.89
CA PRO A 809 -30.82 -0.50 12.11
C PRO A 809 -32.09 -1.34 11.99
N PHE A 810 -33.04 -0.91 11.15
CA PHE A 810 -34.38 -1.50 11.01
C PHE A 810 -34.45 -2.49 9.84
N LEU A 811 -33.73 -2.20 8.75
CA LEU A 811 -33.60 -3.12 7.61
C LEU A 811 -32.72 -4.34 7.93
N GLY A 812 -31.82 -4.23 8.91
CA GLY A 812 -30.78 -5.23 9.20
C GLY A 812 -29.59 -5.19 8.23
N TYR A 813 -29.56 -4.24 7.30
CA TYR A 813 -28.46 -3.99 6.36
C TYR A 813 -28.46 -2.54 5.89
N THR A 814 -27.36 -2.10 5.29
CA THR A 814 -27.27 -0.77 4.67
C THR A 814 -27.69 -0.86 3.21
N SER A 815 -28.71 -0.10 2.82
CA SER A 815 -29.29 -0.08 1.46
C SER A 815 -28.29 0.37 0.39
N THR A 816 -28.49 -0.10 -0.84
CA THR A 816 -27.78 0.30 -2.06
C THR A 816 -27.85 1.79 -2.41
N ASP A 817 -28.77 2.53 -1.77
CA ASP A 817 -28.84 4.01 -1.87
C ASP A 817 -27.66 4.69 -1.18
N THR A 818 -27.04 4.00 -0.23
CA THR A 818 -25.74 4.40 0.32
C THR A 818 -24.66 3.84 -0.59
N HIS A 819 -23.79 4.72 -1.10
CA HIS A 819 -22.60 4.29 -1.86
C HIS A 819 -21.78 3.29 -1.03
N GLU A 820 -21.43 2.14 -1.64
CA GLU A 820 -20.74 1.02 -0.98
C GLU A 820 -21.52 0.43 0.21
N GLY A 821 -22.86 0.43 0.13
CA GLY A 821 -23.76 0.01 1.21
C GLY A 821 -23.45 -1.38 1.80
N LEU A 822 -23.12 -2.38 0.96
CA LEU A 822 -22.72 -3.70 1.46
C LEU A 822 -21.46 -3.63 2.33
N SER A 823 -20.44 -2.89 1.89
CA SER A 823 -19.19 -2.72 2.66
C SER A 823 -19.48 -2.07 4.02
N TRP A 824 -20.33 -1.04 4.05
CA TRP A 824 -20.81 -0.43 5.30
C TRP A 824 -21.51 -1.41 6.23
N ALA A 825 -22.35 -2.29 5.69
CA ALA A 825 -23.06 -3.30 6.46
C ALA A 825 -22.10 -4.36 7.03
N MET A 826 -21.24 -4.94 6.17
CA MET A 826 -20.30 -6.01 6.52
C MET A 826 -19.29 -5.57 7.58
N GLU A 827 -18.67 -4.39 7.42
CA GLU A 827 -17.80 -3.81 8.45
C GLU A 827 -18.61 -3.46 9.72
N GLY A 828 -19.87 -3.03 9.57
CA GLY A 828 -20.79 -2.79 10.69
C GLY A 828 -21.01 -4.02 11.56
N TYR A 829 -21.15 -5.21 10.98
CA TYR A 829 -21.36 -6.46 11.73
C TYR A 829 -20.12 -6.90 12.53
N VAL A 830 -18.92 -6.69 11.98
CA VAL A 830 -17.65 -6.90 12.71
C VAL A 830 -17.57 -5.95 13.91
N ASN A 831 -17.97 -4.69 13.70
CA ASN A 831 -17.99 -3.68 14.77
C ASN A 831 -19.05 -3.96 15.84
N ASP A 832 -20.23 -4.43 15.46
CA ASP A 832 -21.28 -4.84 16.40
C ASP A 832 -20.81 -6.02 17.26
N TYR A 833 -20.06 -6.97 16.71
CA TYR A 833 -19.41 -8.02 17.52
C TYR A 833 -18.43 -7.44 18.56
N GLY A 834 -17.60 -6.46 18.17
CA GLY A 834 -16.71 -5.74 19.08
C GLY A 834 -17.46 -5.08 20.23
N ILE A 835 -18.50 -4.30 19.91
CA ILE A 835 -19.36 -3.64 20.91
C ILE A 835 -19.98 -4.70 21.84
N ALA A 836 -20.49 -5.79 21.29
CA ALA A 836 -21.09 -6.87 22.08
C ALA A 836 -20.09 -7.48 23.07
N LYS A 837 -18.86 -7.76 22.64
CA LYS A 837 -17.80 -8.33 23.50
C LYS A 837 -17.33 -7.35 24.57
N MET A 838 -17.18 -6.08 24.24
CA MET A 838 -16.82 -5.06 25.22
C MET A 838 -17.95 -4.85 26.25
N GLY A 839 -19.20 -4.81 25.81
CA GLY A 839 -20.38 -4.72 26.68
C GLY A 839 -20.50 -5.92 27.63
N GLU A 840 -20.26 -7.14 27.13
CA GLU A 840 -20.22 -8.35 27.96
C GLU A 840 -19.16 -8.25 29.07
N ALA A 841 -17.95 -7.78 28.71
CA ALA A 841 -16.85 -7.60 29.64
C ALA A 841 -17.10 -6.47 30.65
N LEU A 842 -17.73 -5.37 30.23
CA LEU A 842 -18.15 -4.27 31.11
C LEU A 842 -19.23 -4.72 32.08
N TYR A 843 -20.26 -5.44 31.62
CA TYR A 843 -21.31 -6.00 32.47
C TYR A 843 -20.74 -6.91 33.55
N LYS A 844 -19.82 -7.82 33.19
CA LYS A 844 -19.12 -8.68 34.17
C LYS A 844 -18.38 -7.88 35.25
N LYS A 845 -17.92 -6.67 34.92
CA LYS A 845 -17.17 -5.80 35.82
C LYS A 845 -18.05 -4.85 36.66
N THR A 846 -19.11 -4.31 36.09
CA THR A 846 -19.93 -3.24 36.72
C THR A 846 -21.30 -3.73 37.20
N GLY A 847 -21.85 -4.78 36.60
CA GLY A 847 -23.22 -5.24 36.84
C GLY A 847 -24.31 -4.35 36.24
N GLU A 848 -23.95 -3.31 35.48
CA GLU A 848 -24.93 -2.38 34.89
C GLU A 848 -25.73 -3.06 33.77
N LYS A 849 -27.06 -3.11 33.93
CA LYS A 849 -27.96 -3.85 33.02
C LYS A 849 -27.86 -3.42 31.56
N ARG A 850 -27.67 -2.13 31.27
CA ARG A 850 -27.56 -1.61 29.90
C ARG A 850 -26.52 -2.36 29.08
N TYR A 851 -25.35 -2.66 29.66
CA TYR A 851 -24.27 -3.33 28.95
C TYR A 851 -24.64 -4.75 28.54
N LYS A 852 -25.45 -5.43 29.36
CA LYS A 852 -25.94 -6.77 29.03
C LYS A 852 -26.97 -6.71 27.88
N GLU A 853 -27.94 -5.80 27.97
CA GLU A 853 -29.01 -5.67 26.98
C GLU A 853 -28.47 -5.23 25.62
N GLU A 854 -27.60 -4.23 25.61
CA GLU A 854 -26.88 -3.77 24.41
C GLU A 854 -25.98 -4.87 23.84
N SER A 855 -25.25 -5.61 24.69
CA SER A 855 -24.41 -6.73 24.24
C SER A 855 -25.21 -7.83 23.55
N GLU A 856 -26.37 -8.22 24.10
CA GLU A 856 -27.27 -9.20 23.49
C GLU A 856 -27.83 -8.71 22.13
N TYR A 857 -28.13 -7.42 22.01
CA TYR A 857 -28.61 -6.81 20.77
C TYR A 857 -27.54 -6.75 19.69
N PHE A 858 -26.35 -6.25 20.01
CA PHE A 858 -25.26 -6.15 19.03
C PHE A 858 -24.71 -7.53 18.64
N LEU A 859 -24.72 -8.52 19.54
CA LEU A 859 -24.37 -9.90 19.19
C LEU A 859 -25.38 -10.51 18.21
N ASN A 860 -26.66 -10.12 18.32
CA ASN A 860 -27.66 -10.51 17.33
C ASN A 860 -27.36 -9.87 15.97
N ARG A 861 -27.15 -8.55 15.94
CA ARG A 861 -26.85 -7.79 14.72
C ARG A 861 -25.57 -8.20 14.02
N ALA A 862 -24.56 -8.66 14.76
CA ALA A 862 -23.33 -9.21 14.20
C ALA A 862 -23.54 -10.41 13.26
N ARG A 863 -24.74 -11.02 13.27
CA ARG A 863 -25.15 -12.13 12.39
C ARG A 863 -26.02 -11.71 11.20
N ASP A 864 -26.36 -10.43 11.08
CA ASP A 864 -27.24 -9.95 10.00
C ASP A 864 -26.58 -9.99 8.60
N TYR A 865 -25.28 -10.31 8.52
CA TYR A 865 -24.59 -10.58 7.25
C TYR A 865 -25.30 -11.64 6.40
N VAL A 866 -26.04 -12.57 7.02
CA VAL A 866 -26.85 -13.57 6.32
C VAL A 866 -27.93 -12.94 5.43
N ASN A 867 -28.38 -11.72 5.74
CA ASN A 867 -29.39 -10.99 4.97
C ASN A 867 -28.85 -10.52 3.62
N LEU A 868 -27.53 -10.37 3.48
CA LEU A 868 -26.89 -9.95 2.23
C LEU A 868 -26.30 -11.13 1.42
N PHE A 869 -26.46 -12.37 1.88
CA PHE A 869 -26.00 -13.54 1.15
C PHE A 869 -27.04 -14.01 0.12
N ASP A 870 -26.74 -13.85 -1.16
CA ASP A 870 -27.57 -14.39 -2.24
C ASP A 870 -27.17 -15.83 -2.52
N ALA A 871 -27.91 -16.78 -1.94
CA ALA A 871 -27.65 -18.21 -2.12
C ALA A 871 -27.76 -18.70 -3.57
N LYS A 872 -28.45 -17.96 -4.47
CA LYS A 872 -28.51 -18.32 -5.90
C LYS A 872 -27.25 -17.86 -6.65
N ALA A 873 -26.71 -16.70 -6.29
CA ALA A 873 -25.44 -16.21 -6.84
C ALA A 873 -24.23 -16.90 -6.17
N GLY A 874 -24.37 -17.31 -4.91
CA GLY A 874 -23.29 -17.87 -4.08
C GLY A 874 -22.35 -16.82 -3.49
N PHE A 875 -22.78 -15.55 -3.42
CA PHE A 875 -21.99 -14.40 -3.00
C PHE A 875 -22.82 -13.41 -2.17
N PHE A 876 -22.12 -12.53 -1.46
CA PHE A 876 -22.74 -11.34 -0.87
C PHE A 876 -22.94 -10.28 -1.93
N GLN A 877 -24.12 -9.66 -1.97
CA GLN A 877 -24.41 -8.51 -2.85
C GLN A 877 -25.41 -7.54 -2.20
N GLY A 878 -25.41 -6.28 -2.62
CA GLY A 878 -26.24 -5.25 -2.01
C GLY A 878 -27.74 -5.46 -2.23
N ARG A 879 -28.55 -4.92 -1.31
CA ARG A 879 -30.01 -4.84 -1.43
C ARG A 879 -30.51 -3.40 -1.30
N ASP A 880 -31.58 -3.08 -2.01
CA ASP A 880 -32.25 -1.79 -1.88
C ASP A 880 -33.12 -1.70 -0.60
N ASP A 881 -33.80 -0.56 -0.41
CA ASP A 881 -34.68 -0.31 0.72
C ASP A 881 -35.91 -1.23 0.77
N LYS A 882 -36.27 -1.86 -0.35
CA LYS A 882 -37.38 -2.82 -0.47
C LYS A 882 -36.94 -4.27 -0.29
N GLY A 883 -35.64 -4.52 -0.24
CA GLY A 883 -35.05 -5.84 -0.10
C GLY A 883 -34.74 -6.55 -1.42
N ASP A 884 -34.85 -5.86 -2.56
CA ASP A 884 -34.48 -6.40 -3.86
C ASP A 884 -32.96 -6.35 -4.03
N TRP A 885 -32.38 -7.40 -4.64
CA TRP A 885 -30.94 -7.45 -4.94
C TRP A 885 -30.55 -6.38 -5.96
N ARG A 886 -29.37 -5.77 -5.82
CA ARG A 886 -28.81 -4.83 -6.81
C ARG A 886 -28.77 -5.46 -8.20
N VAL A 887 -28.29 -6.70 -8.29
CA VAL A 887 -28.18 -7.44 -9.53
C VAL A 887 -29.00 -8.72 -9.41
N ASP A 888 -29.81 -9.00 -10.43
CA ASP A 888 -30.50 -10.28 -10.55
C ASP A 888 -29.50 -11.44 -10.42
N SER A 889 -29.78 -12.40 -9.53
CA SER A 889 -28.83 -13.45 -9.14
C SER A 889 -28.23 -14.22 -10.31
N ALA A 890 -29.00 -14.42 -11.39
CA ALA A 890 -28.57 -15.16 -12.57
C ALA A 890 -27.60 -14.37 -13.48
N LYS A 891 -27.46 -13.06 -13.26
CA LYS A 891 -26.60 -12.15 -14.02
C LYS A 891 -25.44 -11.60 -13.18
N TYR A 892 -25.37 -11.98 -11.91
CA TYR A 892 -24.33 -11.50 -11.02
C TYR A 892 -22.96 -12.06 -11.43
N ASP A 893 -21.98 -11.17 -11.62
CA ASP A 893 -20.58 -11.52 -11.85
C ASP A 893 -19.74 -11.04 -10.67
N PRO A 894 -19.17 -11.96 -9.85
CA PRO A 894 -18.40 -11.60 -8.66
C PRO A 894 -17.09 -10.87 -8.97
N ARG A 895 -16.69 -10.78 -10.24
CA ARG A 895 -15.45 -10.12 -10.67
C ARG A 895 -15.62 -8.61 -10.84
N VAL A 896 -16.86 -8.10 -10.94
CA VAL A 896 -17.13 -6.67 -11.13
C VAL A 896 -16.82 -5.90 -9.85
N TRP A 897 -15.92 -4.93 -9.94
CA TRP A 897 -15.46 -4.10 -8.83
C TRP A 897 -16.41 -2.94 -8.52
N GLY A 898 -16.43 -2.49 -7.26
CA GLY A 898 -17.16 -1.28 -6.87
C GLY A 898 -18.67 -1.48 -6.64
N TYR A 899 -19.44 -0.39 -6.74
CA TYR A 899 -20.85 -0.26 -6.37
C TYR A 899 -21.14 -0.56 -4.89
N ASP A 900 -21.13 -1.84 -4.53
CA ASP A 900 -21.39 -2.38 -3.20
C ASP A 900 -20.10 -2.57 -2.41
N TYR A 901 -18.98 -2.75 -3.11
CA TYR A 901 -17.68 -3.12 -2.56
C TYR A 901 -16.73 -1.92 -2.57
N THR A 902 -16.12 -1.61 -1.43
CA THR A 902 -14.99 -0.68 -1.34
C THR A 902 -13.70 -1.41 -1.74
N GLU A 903 -12.99 -0.88 -2.75
CA GLU A 903 -11.68 -1.32 -3.26
C GLU A 903 -11.58 -2.82 -3.60
N THR A 904 -12.70 -3.45 -3.96
CA THR A 904 -12.71 -4.86 -4.33
C THR A 904 -13.99 -5.22 -5.11
N ASN A 905 -14.28 -6.51 -5.20
CA ASN A 905 -15.43 -7.10 -5.85
C ASN A 905 -16.09 -8.17 -4.94
N GLY A 906 -17.03 -8.95 -5.49
CA GLY A 906 -17.73 -10.00 -4.76
C GLY A 906 -16.82 -11.06 -4.14
N TRP A 907 -15.65 -11.32 -4.74
CA TRP A 907 -14.67 -12.25 -4.18
C TRP A 907 -13.98 -11.72 -2.91
N GLY A 908 -13.69 -10.42 -2.85
CA GLY A 908 -13.10 -9.81 -1.66
C GLY A 908 -14.00 -9.96 -0.43
N TYR A 909 -15.31 -9.76 -0.59
CA TYR A 909 -16.27 -9.85 0.51
C TYR A 909 -16.84 -11.25 0.77
N ALA A 910 -16.49 -12.26 -0.03
CA ALA A 910 -16.98 -13.64 0.12
C ALA A 910 -16.68 -14.25 1.50
N PHE A 911 -15.70 -13.70 2.23
CA PHE A 911 -15.25 -14.23 3.51
C PHE A 911 -15.31 -13.22 4.67
N THR A 912 -15.98 -12.08 4.50
CA THR A 912 -16.02 -10.99 5.49
C THR A 912 -17.09 -11.20 6.56
N ALA A 913 -16.99 -12.32 7.28
CA ALA A 913 -17.74 -12.58 8.52
C ALA A 913 -16.90 -13.40 9.52
N PRO A 914 -15.64 -13.00 9.81
CA PRO A 914 -14.75 -13.80 10.66
C PRO A 914 -15.29 -13.97 12.09
N GLN A 915 -16.07 -13.00 12.60
CA GLN A 915 -16.76 -13.10 13.89
C GLN A 915 -17.70 -14.31 13.98
N ASP A 916 -18.23 -14.77 12.84
CA ASP A 916 -19.10 -15.93 12.76
C ASP A 916 -18.66 -16.91 11.67
N SER A 917 -17.39 -17.28 11.70
CA SER A 917 -16.77 -18.17 10.71
C SER A 917 -17.50 -19.51 10.49
N ARG A 918 -18.13 -20.08 11.52
CA ARG A 918 -18.98 -21.28 11.40
C ARG A 918 -20.32 -20.96 10.74
N GLY A 919 -20.97 -19.86 11.10
CA GLY A 919 -22.19 -19.40 10.43
C GLY A 919 -21.96 -19.12 8.94
N LEU A 920 -20.82 -18.50 8.59
CA LEU A 920 -20.39 -18.31 7.21
C LEU A 920 -20.15 -19.65 6.51
N ALA A 921 -19.49 -20.62 7.17
CA ALA A 921 -19.34 -21.95 6.60
C ALA A 921 -20.71 -22.58 6.30
N ASN A 922 -21.70 -22.40 7.18
CA ASN A 922 -23.05 -22.94 6.99
C ASN A 922 -23.77 -22.32 5.77
N LEU A 923 -23.53 -21.04 5.43
CA LEU A 923 -24.03 -20.42 4.19
C LEU A 923 -23.49 -21.13 2.93
N TYR A 924 -22.24 -21.59 2.97
CA TYR A 924 -21.61 -22.35 1.89
C TYR A 924 -21.89 -23.87 1.94
N GLY A 925 -22.75 -24.34 2.85
CA GLY A 925 -23.05 -25.78 2.98
C GLY A 925 -22.14 -26.54 3.95
N GLY A 926 -21.51 -25.82 4.88
CA GLY A 926 -20.65 -26.35 5.95
C GLY A 926 -19.16 -26.19 5.67
N ARG A 927 -18.32 -26.76 6.54
CA ARG A 927 -16.84 -26.63 6.48
C ARG A 927 -16.24 -27.01 5.13
N GLN A 928 -16.76 -28.06 4.49
CA GLN A 928 -16.29 -28.48 3.17
C GLN A 928 -16.63 -27.44 2.09
N GLY A 929 -17.86 -26.90 2.09
CA GLY A 929 -18.26 -25.88 1.12
C GLY A 929 -17.46 -24.58 1.27
N LEU A 930 -17.13 -24.18 2.52
CA LEU A 930 -16.19 -23.08 2.74
C LEU A 930 -14.79 -23.38 2.17
N ALA A 931 -14.27 -24.60 2.37
CA ALA A 931 -12.98 -24.99 1.82
C ALA A 931 -12.99 -24.98 0.27
N ASP A 932 -14.07 -25.46 -0.34
CA ASP A 932 -14.23 -25.48 -1.79
C ASP A 932 -14.32 -24.06 -2.35
N LYS A 933 -15.01 -23.14 -1.64
CA LYS A 933 -15.08 -21.72 -2.04
C LYS A 933 -13.72 -21.02 -1.94
N LEU A 934 -12.94 -21.33 -0.91
CA LEU A 934 -11.56 -20.84 -0.78
C LEU A 934 -10.67 -21.41 -1.89
N ASP A 935 -10.77 -22.70 -2.21
CA ASP A 935 -10.03 -23.29 -3.33
C ASP A 935 -10.39 -22.60 -4.66
N GLU A 936 -11.68 -22.31 -4.89
CA GLU A 936 -12.16 -21.55 -6.06
C GLU A 936 -11.57 -20.14 -6.09
N TYR A 937 -11.52 -19.45 -4.96
CA TYR A 937 -10.92 -18.11 -4.81
C TYR A 937 -9.43 -18.10 -5.18
N PHE A 938 -8.64 -19.04 -4.67
CA PHE A 938 -7.20 -19.13 -5.00
C PHE A 938 -6.92 -19.68 -6.42
N ALA A 939 -7.90 -20.33 -7.06
CA ALA A 939 -7.77 -20.87 -8.41
C ALA A 939 -8.25 -19.90 -9.50
N THR A 940 -9.21 -19.02 -9.20
CA THR A 940 -9.78 -18.06 -10.16
C THR A 940 -8.82 -16.88 -10.35
N PRO A 941 -8.26 -16.62 -11.53
CA PRO A 941 -7.31 -15.51 -11.71
C PRO A 941 -7.98 -14.13 -11.61
N GLU A 942 -7.41 -13.21 -10.82
CA GLU A 942 -7.61 -11.78 -11.04
C GLU A 942 -6.83 -11.37 -12.29
N THR A 943 -7.47 -10.57 -13.14
CA THR A 943 -6.96 -10.26 -14.48
C THR A 943 -6.74 -8.76 -14.69
N ALA A 944 -7.27 -7.89 -13.83
CA ALA A 944 -7.33 -6.45 -14.03
C ALA A 944 -7.95 -6.10 -15.40
N SER A 945 -9.06 -6.77 -15.76
CA SER A 945 -9.73 -6.53 -17.04
C SER A 945 -10.53 -5.23 -17.02
N PRO A 946 -10.43 -4.38 -18.05
CA PRO A 946 -11.33 -3.23 -18.23
C PRO A 946 -12.82 -3.61 -18.20
N ASP A 947 -13.18 -4.85 -18.57
CA ASP A 947 -14.57 -5.36 -18.53
C ASP A 947 -15.13 -5.50 -17.11
N HIS A 948 -14.29 -5.45 -16.09
CA HIS A 948 -14.63 -5.72 -14.70
C HIS A 948 -14.44 -4.52 -13.76
N VAL A 949 -14.19 -3.32 -14.31
CA VAL A 949 -13.92 -2.11 -13.52
C VAL A 949 -15.14 -1.58 -12.75
N GLY A 950 -16.34 -2.01 -13.16
CA GLY A 950 -17.61 -1.63 -12.54
C GLY A 950 -17.75 -0.13 -12.30
N SER A 951 -17.94 0.30 -11.05
CA SER A 951 -18.20 1.71 -10.75
C SER A 951 -16.97 2.62 -10.80
N TYR A 952 -15.76 2.08 -10.95
CA TYR A 952 -14.53 2.87 -10.94
C TYR A 952 -14.25 3.59 -12.27
N GLY A 953 -14.87 3.18 -13.37
CA GLY A 953 -14.70 3.80 -14.69
C GLY A 953 -13.34 3.54 -15.37
N GLY A 954 -12.40 2.87 -14.69
CA GLY A 954 -11.09 2.50 -15.21
C GLY A 954 -10.40 1.47 -14.30
N VAL A 955 -9.31 0.89 -14.78
CA VAL A 955 -8.49 -0.03 -13.98
C VAL A 955 -7.70 0.78 -12.96
N ILE A 956 -8.01 0.60 -11.68
CA ILE A 956 -7.28 1.20 -10.56
C ILE A 956 -6.04 0.37 -10.21
N HIS A 957 -5.12 0.93 -9.41
CA HIS A 957 -3.84 0.27 -9.11
C HIS A 957 -4.03 -1.05 -8.36
N GLU A 958 -5.01 -1.13 -7.46
CA GLU A 958 -5.32 -2.31 -6.65
C GLU A 958 -5.72 -3.52 -7.50
N MET A 959 -6.42 -3.30 -8.63
CA MET A 959 -6.74 -4.36 -9.59
C MET A 959 -5.48 -4.93 -10.23
N THR A 960 -4.56 -4.04 -10.64
CA THR A 960 -3.30 -4.41 -11.29
C THR A 960 -2.37 -5.15 -10.31
N GLU A 961 -2.31 -4.67 -9.08
CA GLU A 961 -1.52 -5.28 -8.00
C GLU A 961 -2.09 -6.66 -7.63
N ALA A 962 -3.41 -6.78 -7.47
CA ALA A 962 -4.07 -8.06 -7.17
C ALA A 962 -3.81 -9.12 -8.24
N ARG A 963 -3.83 -8.74 -9.52
CA ARG A 963 -3.41 -9.60 -10.65
C ARG A 963 -1.96 -10.09 -10.44
N ASP A 964 -1.06 -9.17 -10.10
CA ASP A 964 0.38 -9.47 -9.99
C ASP A 964 0.78 -10.21 -8.70
N VAL A 965 -0.11 -10.29 -7.71
CA VAL A 965 0.02 -11.24 -6.59
C VAL A 965 0.07 -12.68 -7.11
N ARG A 966 -0.61 -13.03 -8.21
CA ARG A 966 -0.57 -14.36 -8.86
C ARG A 966 -0.97 -15.52 -7.92
N MET A 967 -1.99 -15.28 -7.10
CA MET A 967 -2.60 -16.27 -6.18
C MET A 967 -4.13 -16.36 -6.37
N GLY A 968 -4.60 -16.28 -7.61
CA GLY A 968 -6.02 -16.24 -7.93
C GLY A 968 -6.62 -14.86 -7.62
N MET A 969 -7.79 -14.85 -6.97
CA MET A 969 -8.48 -13.64 -6.49
C MET A 969 -7.91 -13.12 -5.16
N TYR A 970 -6.90 -13.81 -4.60
CA TYR A 970 -6.17 -13.34 -3.42
C TYR A 970 -5.29 -12.14 -3.75
N GLY A 971 -5.92 -10.97 -3.80
CA GLY A 971 -5.27 -9.66 -3.87
C GLY A 971 -4.71 -9.26 -2.51
N HIS A 972 -3.63 -9.93 -2.07
CA HIS A 972 -2.94 -9.58 -0.82
C HIS A 972 -2.62 -8.08 -0.73
N SER A 973 -2.51 -7.39 -1.86
CA SER A 973 -2.21 -5.96 -2.00
C SER A 973 -3.18 -5.05 -1.28
N ASN A 974 -4.37 -5.56 -0.94
CA ASN A 974 -5.41 -4.83 -0.24
C ASN A 974 -5.94 -5.62 0.98
N GLN A 975 -6.36 -4.87 1.99
CA GLN A 975 -6.77 -5.18 3.34
C GLN A 975 -7.89 -6.22 3.40
N VAL A 976 -8.86 -6.15 2.49
CA VAL A 976 -10.02 -7.05 2.49
C VAL A 976 -9.59 -8.52 2.32
N ALA A 977 -8.42 -8.78 1.72
CA ALA A 977 -7.90 -10.13 1.55
C ALA A 977 -7.14 -10.66 2.79
N HIS A 978 -6.64 -9.80 3.69
CA HIS A 978 -5.62 -10.16 4.69
C HIS A 978 -5.99 -11.32 5.62
N HIS A 979 -7.27 -11.49 5.95
CA HIS A 979 -7.74 -12.57 6.83
C HIS A 979 -8.07 -13.87 6.08
N VAL A 980 -8.24 -13.83 4.75
CA VAL A 980 -8.86 -14.91 3.96
C VAL A 980 -8.06 -16.22 4.03
N ILE A 981 -6.72 -16.17 4.03
CA ILE A 981 -5.90 -17.39 4.16
C ILE A 981 -6.24 -18.15 5.46
N TYR A 982 -6.50 -17.43 6.55
CA TYR A 982 -6.78 -18.02 7.86
C TYR A 982 -8.20 -18.59 7.96
N MET A 983 -9.09 -18.32 7.00
CA MET A 983 -10.43 -18.93 6.95
C MET A 983 -10.39 -20.44 6.66
N TYR A 984 -9.27 -20.96 6.13
CA TYR A 984 -9.06 -22.41 6.06
C TYR A 984 -9.03 -23.09 7.44
N ASP A 985 -8.68 -22.36 8.51
CA ASP A 985 -8.74 -22.89 9.87
C ASP A 985 -10.20 -23.16 10.30
N ALA A 986 -11.12 -22.26 9.95
CA ALA A 986 -12.56 -22.46 10.15
C ALA A 986 -13.09 -23.62 9.29
N ALA A 987 -12.59 -23.73 8.05
CA ALA A 987 -12.90 -24.84 7.14
C ALA A 987 -12.30 -26.19 7.57
N GLY A 988 -11.44 -26.22 8.60
CA GLY A 988 -10.81 -27.45 9.10
C GLY A 988 -9.66 -27.99 8.26
N GLN A 989 -9.08 -27.14 7.42
CA GLN A 989 -7.96 -27.48 6.54
C GLN A 989 -6.74 -26.59 6.80
N PRO A 990 -6.23 -26.51 8.05
CA PRO A 990 -5.15 -25.59 8.42
C PRO A 990 -3.86 -25.79 7.63
N TRP A 991 -3.63 -26.98 7.05
CA TRP A 991 -2.47 -27.21 6.19
C TRP A 991 -2.50 -26.38 4.90
N LYS A 992 -3.68 -25.97 4.41
CA LYS A 992 -3.81 -25.04 3.28
C LYS A 992 -3.46 -23.61 3.69
N ALA A 993 -3.95 -23.16 4.86
CA ALA A 993 -3.52 -21.88 5.44
C ALA A 993 -1.99 -21.81 5.57
N GLN A 994 -1.38 -22.86 6.13
CA GLN A 994 0.07 -22.96 6.29
C GLN A 994 0.84 -22.85 4.97
N ALA A 995 0.34 -23.45 3.89
CA ALA A 995 0.99 -23.37 2.59
C ALA A 995 0.91 -21.95 2.01
N TYR A 996 -0.28 -21.33 2.00
CA TYR A 996 -0.49 -20.00 1.43
C TYR A 996 0.18 -18.89 2.26
N VAL A 997 0.16 -18.96 3.60
CA VAL A 997 0.92 -18.03 4.46
C VAL A 997 2.40 -18.06 4.12
N ARG A 998 2.96 -19.27 3.91
CA ARG A 998 4.39 -19.43 3.61
C ARG A 998 4.75 -19.02 2.20
N GLU A 999 3.84 -19.17 1.24
CA GLU A 999 4.01 -18.59 -0.09
C GLU A 999 4.06 -17.06 0.00
N ALA A 1000 3.05 -16.42 0.61
CA ALA A 1000 2.98 -14.97 0.75
C ALA A 1000 4.23 -14.37 1.44
N LEU A 1001 4.62 -14.91 2.60
CA LEU A 1001 5.82 -14.47 3.33
C LEU A 1001 7.13 -14.64 2.54
N SER A 1002 7.18 -15.59 1.58
CA SER A 1002 8.41 -15.87 0.84
C SER A 1002 8.66 -14.95 -0.34
N ARG A 1003 7.61 -14.33 -0.93
CA ARG A 1003 7.74 -13.59 -2.19
C ARG A 1003 7.01 -12.26 -2.29
N LEU A 1004 6.09 -11.95 -1.39
CA LEU A 1004 5.30 -10.69 -1.47
C LEU A 1004 5.99 -9.52 -0.76
N TYR A 1005 7.04 -9.78 0.02
CA TYR A 1005 7.76 -8.78 0.81
C TYR A 1005 9.23 -8.56 0.38
N THR A 1006 9.57 -8.89 -0.87
CA THR A 1006 10.94 -8.80 -1.42
C THR A 1006 11.23 -7.46 -2.12
N GLY A 1007 12.51 -7.17 -2.38
CA GLY A 1007 12.96 -6.01 -3.16
C GLY A 1007 13.34 -4.77 -2.34
N SER A 1008 13.56 -4.94 -1.02
CA SER A 1008 13.96 -3.87 -0.11
C SER A 1008 15.23 -3.12 -0.58
N GLU A 1009 16.11 -3.77 -1.34
CA GLU A 1009 17.37 -3.19 -1.82
C GLU A 1009 17.21 -2.14 -2.93
N ILE A 1010 16.01 -2.02 -3.50
CA ILE A 1010 15.69 -1.07 -4.58
C ILE A 1010 14.42 -0.27 -4.26
N GLY A 1011 14.18 -0.02 -2.98
CA GLY A 1011 13.06 0.79 -2.51
C GLY A 1011 11.68 0.14 -2.65
N GLN A 1012 11.59 -1.15 -3.00
CA GLN A 1012 10.32 -1.89 -2.99
C GLN A 1012 10.06 -2.47 -1.58
N GLY A 1013 9.50 -3.68 -1.47
CA GLY A 1013 9.36 -4.40 -0.21
C GLY A 1013 7.93 -4.74 0.17
N TYR A 1014 6.92 -4.15 -0.48
CA TYR A 1014 5.51 -4.52 -0.33
C TYR A 1014 4.88 -4.77 -1.70
N HIS A 1015 3.71 -5.38 -1.73
CA HIS A 1015 2.98 -5.77 -2.94
C HIS A 1015 1.71 -4.95 -3.19
N GLY A 1016 1.46 -3.94 -2.36
CA GLY A 1016 0.41 -2.93 -2.44
C GLY A 1016 0.73 -1.84 -1.42
N ASP A 1017 -0.25 -1.03 -1.04
CA ASP A 1017 -0.09 0.02 -0.03
C ASP A 1017 0.26 -0.53 1.36
N GLU A 1018 1.13 0.16 2.09
CA GLU A 1018 1.58 -0.28 3.43
C GLU A 1018 0.51 -0.07 4.51
N ASP A 1019 -0.25 1.01 4.33
CA ASP A 1019 -1.42 1.44 5.10
C ASP A 1019 -1.20 1.48 6.61
N ASN A 1020 -0.32 2.40 7.00
CA ASN A 1020 -0.13 2.84 8.38
C ASN A 1020 0.19 1.68 9.34
N GLY A 1021 1.01 0.73 8.89
CA GLY A 1021 1.42 -0.45 9.65
C GLY A 1021 0.66 -1.73 9.35
N GLU A 1022 -0.44 -1.70 8.59
CA GLU A 1022 -1.33 -2.88 8.43
C GLU A 1022 -0.62 -4.04 7.72
N GLN A 1023 0.02 -3.82 6.56
CA GLN A 1023 0.78 -4.91 5.92
C GLN A 1023 2.00 -5.36 6.75
N SER A 1024 2.60 -4.42 7.50
CA SER A 1024 3.75 -4.71 8.35
C SER A 1024 3.39 -5.57 9.56
N ALA A 1025 2.25 -5.29 10.20
CA ALA A 1025 1.72 -6.10 11.30
C ALA A 1025 1.20 -7.46 10.81
N TRP A 1026 0.63 -7.54 9.61
CA TRP A 1026 0.30 -8.82 8.97
C TRP A 1026 1.54 -9.71 8.84
N TYR A 1027 2.65 -9.16 8.32
CA TYR A 1027 3.92 -9.88 8.19
C TYR A 1027 4.40 -10.36 9.55
N LEU A 1028 4.41 -9.48 10.57
CA LEU A 1028 4.88 -9.81 11.91
C LEU A 1028 4.09 -10.97 12.54
N PHE A 1029 2.77 -10.87 12.57
CA PHE A 1029 1.91 -11.92 13.12
C PHE A 1029 2.08 -13.24 12.36
N SER A 1030 2.02 -13.21 11.03
CA SER A 1030 2.19 -14.39 10.20
C SER A 1030 3.59 -15.02 10.39
N ALA A 1031 4.64 -14.23 10.54
CA ALA A 1031 6.00 -14.71 10.81
C ALA A 1031 6.17 -15.32 12.22
N LEU A 1032 5.45 -14.81 13.22
CA LEU A 1032 5.31 -15.42 14.55
C LEU A 1032 4.53 -16.75 14.50
N GLY A 1033 3.74 -16.96 13.44
CA GLY A 1033 2.97 -18.18 13.21
C GLY A 1033 1.52 -18.11 13.69
N PHE A 1034 0.99 -16.92 13.99
CA PHE A 1034 -0.43 -16.74 14.36
C PHE A 1034 -0.95 -15.34 14.00
N TYR A 1035 -2.25 -15.21 13.73
CA TYR A 1035 -2.91 -14.02 13.18
C TYR A 1035 -4.23 -13.69 13.91
N PRO A 1036 -4.57 -12.41 14.15
CA PRO A 1036 -5.80 -12.01 14.85
C PRO A 1036 -7.07 -12.13 13.97
N LEU A 1037 -7.46 -13.35 13.60
CA LEU A 1037 -8.60 -13.59 12.69
C LEU A 1037 -9.92 -13.03 13.20
N VAL A 1038 -10.28 -13.35 14.45
CA VAL A 1038 -11.56 -12.97 15.05
C VAL A 1038 -11.35 -11.79 15.99
N MET A 1039 -11.27 -10.59 15.42
CA MET A 1039 -11.07 -9.35 16.15
C MET A 1039 -12.14 -9.13 17.23
N GLY A 1040 -11.72 -8.74 18.44
CA GLY A 1040 -12.61 -8.57 19.60
C GLY A 1040 -12.81 -9.84 20.45
N SER A 1041 -12.36 -11.01 19.99
CA SER A 1041 -12.45 -12.27 20.76
C SER A 1041 -11.34 -12.43 21.80
N GLY A 1042 -10.19 -11.76 21.61
CA GLY A 1042 -8.98 -12.02 22.37
C GLY A 1042 -8.24 -13.30 21.98
N GLU A 1043 -8.46 -13.85 20.77
CA GLU A 1043 -7.77 -15.04 20.25
C GLU A 1043 -7.01 -14.78 18.94
N TYR A 1044 -6.06 -15.67 18.61
CA TYR A 1044 -5.26 -15.65 17.39
C TYR A 1044 -5.31 -17.01 16.68
N SER A 1045 -5.56 -17.04 15.37
CA SER A 1045 -5.52 -18.24 14.54
C SER A 1045 -4.09 -18.63 14.15
N ILE A 1046 -3.75 -19.91 14.18
CA ILE A 1046 -2.40 -20.42 13.91
C ILE A 1046 -2.18 -20.60 12.42
N GLY A 1047 -1.13 -19.96 11.90
CA GLY A 1047 -0.62 -20.18 10.54
C GLY A 1047 0.61 -21.09 10.53
N SER A 1048 1.70 -20.60 9.94
CA SER A 1048 2.99 -21.29 9.87
C SER A 1048 4.13 -20.31 10.14
N PRO A 1049 4.94 -20.50 11.20
CA PRO A 1049 5.98 -19.54 11.55
C PRO A 1049 7.06 -19.45 10.48
N LEU A 1050 7.74 -18.30 10.39
CA LEU A 1050 8.80 -18.05 9.39
C LEU A 1050 10.21 -18.39 9.91
N PHE A 1051 10.47 -18.10 11.19
CA PHE A 1051 11.79 -18.24 11.79
C PHE A 1051 11.96 -19.57 12.54
N LYS A 1052 13.22 -19.91 12.87
CA LYS A 1052 13.51 -21.09 13.69
C LYS A 1052 13.23 -20.83 15.17
N LYS A 1053 13.43 -19.60 15.62
CA LYS A 1053 13.06 -19.13 16.94
C LYS A 1053 12.76 -17.63 16.89
N VAL A 1054 11.72 -17.22 17.60
CA VAL A 1054 11.40 -15.82 17.88
C VAL A 1054 11.23 -15.68 19.38
N THR A 1055 11.79 -14.62 19.95
CA THR A 1055 11.54 -14.21 21.33
C THR A 1055 10.80 -12.87 21.28
N VAL A 1056 9.60 -12.82 21.86
CA VAL A 1056 8.85 -11.58 22.04
C VAL A 1056 8.96 -11.16 23.51
N HIS A 1057 9.57 -10.01 23.76
CA HIS A 1057 9.72 -9.41 25.08
C HIS A 1057 8.48 -8.59 25.42
N LEU A 1058 7.56 -9.20 26.17
CA LEU A 1058 6.29 -8.58 26.54
C LEU A 1058 6.52 -7.45 27.54
N GLU A 1059 5.68 -6.42 27.49
CA GLU A 1059 5.81 -5.24 28.36
C GLU A 1059 5.69 -5.57 29.87
N ASN A 1060 5.05 -6.69 30.21
CA ASN A 1060 4.97 -7.18 31.59
C ASN A 1060 6.26 -7.86 32.11
N GLY A 1061 7.36 -7.80 31.35
CA GLY A 1061 8.67 -8.34 31.71
C GLY A 1061 8.82 -9.85 31.50
N ARG A 1062 7.90 -10.47 30.74
CA ARG A 1062 7.95 -11.90 30.41
C ARG A 1062 8.28 -12.09 28.93
N ASP A 1063 8.84 -13.25 28.62
CA ASP A 1063 9.12 -13.61 27.24
C ASP A 1063 8.14 -14.65 26.73
N LEU A 1064 7.62 -14.43 25.52
CA LEU A 1064 7.02 -15.49 24.71
C LEU A 1064 8.07 -15.98 23.70
N VAL A 1065 8.45 -17.25 23.79
CA VAL A 1065 9.38 -17.89 22.87
C VAL A 1065 8.62 -18.77 21.91
N VAL A 1066 8.60 -18.40 20.62
CA VAL A 1066 8.10 -19.25 19.54
C VAL A 1066 9.26 -20.06 18.98
N ARG A 1067 9.17 -21.40 18.97
CA ARG A 1067 10.26 -22.28 18.56
C ARG A 1067 9.82 -23.27 17.48
N ALA A 1068 10.49 -23.23 16.33
CA ALA A 1068 10.24 -24.06 15.16
C ALA A 1068 11.57 -24.54 14.54
N PRO A 1069 12.37 -25.39 15.22
CA PRO A 1069 13.78 -25.60 14.88
C PRO A 1069 14.00 -26.29 13.53
N ARG A 1070 12.99 -27.02 13.05
CA ARG A 1070 13.00 -27.68 11.73
C ARG A 1070 12.39 -26.84 10.62
N ASN A 1071 12.05 -25.58 10.87
CA ASN A 1071 11.50 -24.68 9.87
C ASN A 1071 12.48 -24.46 8.70
N SER A 1072 11.96 -24.47 7.48
CA SER A 1072 12.71 -24.24 6.22
C SER A 1072 11.73 -24.00 5.06
N ALA A 1073 12.23 -23.64 3.88
CA ALA A 1073 11.43 -23.54 2.66
C ALA A 1073 10.66 -24.84 2.32
N LYS A 1074 11.14 -26.00 2.77
CA LYS A 1074 10.48 -27.30 2.58
C LYS A 1074 9.53 -27.68 3.72
N ASN A 1075 9.84 -27.27 4.95
CA ASN A 1075 9.12 -27.68 6.16
C ASN A 1075 8.14 -26.59 6.60
N VAL A 1076 7.07 -26.45 5.83
CA VAL A 1076 6.04 -25.41 6.01
C VAL A 1076 4.82 -25.88 6.81
N TYR A 1077 4.63 -27.19 6.97
CA TYR A 1077 3.43 -27.76 7.58
C TYR A 1077 3.61 -28.06 9.07
N VAL A 1078 2.66 -27.63 9.88
CA VAL A 1078 2.59 -27.92 11.31
C VAL A 1078 2.14 -29.37 11.52
N GLN A 1079 2.95 -30.13 12.24
CA GLN A 1079 2.70 -31.54 12.62
C GLN A 1079 2.13 -31.64 14.04
N GLY A 1080 2.25 -30.56 14.82
CA GLY A 1080 1.80 -30.46 16.20
C GLY A 1080 2.25 -29.15 16.81
N VAL A 1081 1.53 -28.70 17.84
CA VAL A 1081 1.87 -27.52 18.64
C VAL A 1081 1.88 -27.91 20.12
N MET A 1082 2.82 -27.35 20.89
CA MET A 1082 2.81 -27.42 22.35
C MET A 1082 2.95 -26.04 22.95
N PHE A 1083 2.24 -25.78 24.05
CA PHE A 1083 2.46 -24.60 24.89
C PHE A 1083 2.93 -25.04 26.27
N ASN A 1084 4.13 -24.62 26.67
CA ASN A 1084 4.79 -25.05 27.92
C ASN A 1084 4.76 -26.58 28.11
N GLY A 1085 5.08 -27.32 27.05
CA GLY A 1085 5.12 -28.79 27.05
C GLY A 1085 3.76 -29.50 26.99
N ARG A 1086 2.64 -28.76 26.94
CA ARG A 1086 1.30 -29.34 26.84
C ARG A 1086 0.81 -29.31 25.38
N PRO A 1087 0.30 -30.42 24.81
CA PRO A 1087 -0.23 -30.43 23.46
C PRO A 1087 -1.36 -29.43 23.27
N TRP A 1088 -1.28 -28.64 22.19
CA TRP A 1088 -2.33 -27.75 21.71
C TRP A 1088 -2.94 -28.32 20.43
N LYS A 1089 -4.27 -28.47 20.39
CA LYS A 1089 -4.98 -29.15 19.29
C LYS A 1089 -5.94 -28.25 18.51
N SER A 1090 -6.22 -27.05 19.02
CA SER A 1090 -7.02 -26.03 18.33
C SER A 1090 -6.12 -25.19 17.43
N THR A 1091 -6.67 -24.65 16.35
CA THR A 1091 -6.03 -23.61 15.53
C THR A 1091 -6.13 -22.24 16.19
N SER A 1092 -6.95 -22.06 17.22
CA SER A 1092 -7.06 -20.80 17.95
C SER A 1092 -6.14 -20.75 19.17
N LEU A 1093 -5.54 -19.59 19.47
CA LEU A 1093 -4.64 -19.33 20.60
C LEU A 1093 -5.13 -18.14 21.42
N PRO A 1094 -5.51 -18.31 22.69
CA PRO A 1094 -5.95 -17.19 23.53
C PRO A 1094 -4.83 -16.22 23.85
N HIS A 1095 -5.09 -14.92 23.71
CA HIS A 1095 -4.18 -13.85 24.16
C HIS A 1095 -3.85 -13.99 25.65
N SER A 1096 -4.83 -14.35 26.49
CA SER A 1096 -4.66 -14.57 27.93
C SER A 1096 -3.66 -15.69 28.29
N LEU A 1097 -3.33 -16.55 27.32
CA LEU A 1097 -2.29 -17.56 27.42
C LEU A 1097 -0.93 -16.96 26.99
N LEU A 1098 -0.89 -16.33 25.82
CA LEU A 1098 0.34 -15.76 25.24
C LEU A 1098 0.91 -14.62 26.10
N SER A 1099 0.06 -13.76 26.66
CA SER A 1099 0.48 -12.62 27.48
C SER A 1099 1.12 -13.03 28.82
N LYS A 1100 1.04 -14.31 29.21
CA LYS A 1100 1.75 -14.86 30.38
C LYS A 1100 3.18 -15.30 30.08
N GLY A 1101 3.63 -15.17 28.83
CA GLY A 1101 4.90 -15.70 28.35
C GLY A 1101 4.95 -17.23 28.35
N GLY A 1102 6.11 -17.79 28.08
CA GLY A 1102 6.36 -19.22 27.99
C GLY A 1102 6.87 -19.64 26.62
N VAL A 1103 6.77 -20.93 26.31
CA VAL A 1103 7.30 -21.52 25.07
C VAL A 1103 6.16 -22.10 24.23
N LEU A 1104 6.02 -21.60 23.01
CA LEU A 1104 5.15 -22.11 21.95
C LEU A 1104 6.00 -22.90 20.95
N ASP A 1105 5.90 -24.22 21.00
CA ASP A 1105 6.67 -25.16 20.18
C ASP A 1105 5.88 -25.60 18.95
N PHE A 1106 6.44 -25.37 17.77
CA PHE A 1106 5.94 -25.83 16.48
C PHE A 1106 6.77 -27.00 15.95
N PHE A 1107 6.11 -28.15 15.77
CA PHE A 1107 6.74 -29.31 15.13
C PHE A 1107 6.53 -29.24 13.62
N MET A 1108 7.53 -28.76 12.88
CA MET A 1108 7.43 -28.60 11.42
C MET A 1108 7.70 -29.89 10.65
N GLY A 1109 7.09 -30.03 9.47
CA GLY A 1109 7.28 -31.12 8.52
C GLY A 1109 7.01 -30.71 7.07
N SER A 1110 7.39 -31.56 6.11
CA SER A 1110 7.31 -31.26 4.67
C SER A 1110 6.04 -31.75 3.98
N LYS A 1111 5.08 -32.29 4.71
CA LYS A 1111 3.80 -32.78 4.21
C LYS A 1111 2.67 -32.32 5.13
N PRO A 1112 1.45 -32.10 4.62
CA PRO A 1112 0.26 -31.86 5.44
C PRO A 1112 0.10 -32.90 6.55
N SER A 1113 -0.49 -32.48 7.68
CA SER A 1113 -0.79 -33.34 8.82
C SER A 1113 -2.27 -33.22 9.21
N ALA A 1114 -2.73 -34.10 10.11
CA ALA A 1114 -4.08 -34.05 10.67
C ALA A 1114 -4.19 -33.14 11.93
N TRP A 1115 -3.17 -32.33 12.23
CA TRP A 1115 -3.26 -31.38 13.34
C TRP A 1115 -4.27 -30.26 13.02
N GLY A 1116 -5.08 -29.86 14.00
CA GLY A 1116 -6.04 -28.75 13.86
C GLY A 1116 -7.31 -29.06 13.06
N THR A 1117 -7.60 -30.32 12.72
CA THR A 1117 -8.72 -30.69 11.82
C THR A 1117 -10.00 -31.13 12.55
N GLY A 1118 -9.90 -31.32 13.87
CA GLY A 1118 -10.99 -31.81 14.72
C GLY A 1118 -12.23 -30.90 14.71
N LYS A 1119 -13.36 -31.44 15.15
CA LYS A 1119 -14.64 -30.71 15.22
C LYS A 1119 -14.60 -29.48 16.13
N ASP A 1120 -13.84 -29.55 17.22
CA ASP A 1120 -13.71 -28.48 18.22
C ASP A 1120 -12.35 -27.75 18.08
N ALA A 1121 -11.69 -27.89 16.91
CA ALA A 1121 -10.38 -27.31 16.68
C ALA A 1121 -10.42 -25.94 16.01
N ALA A 1122 -11.56 -25.56 15.42
CA ALA A 1122 -11.72 -24.31 14.66
C ALA A 1122 -11.61 -23.04 15.55
N PRO A 1123 -11.43 -21.85 14.94
CA PRO A 1123 -11.55 -20.58 15.63
C PRO A 1123 -12.93 -20.39 16.28
N VAL A 1124 -13.01 -19.45 17.23
CA VAL A 1124 -14.28 -19.05 17.83
C VAL A 1124 -15.26 -18.49 16.79
N SER A 1125 -16.55 -18.67 17.04
CA SER A 1125 -17.65 -18.23 16.18
C SER A 1125 -18.85 -17.87 17.04
N VAL A 1126 -19.67 -16.91 16.61
CA VAL A 1126 -20.96 -16.61 17.29
C VAL A 1126 -21.90 -17.81 17.19
N THR A 1127 -21.97 -18.46 16.03
CA THR A 1127 -22.80 -19.64 15.78
C THR A 1127 -22.10 -20.90 16.28
N GLU A 1128 -22.80 -21.69 17.10
CA GLU A 1128 -22.28 -22.89 17.75
C GLU A 1128 -22.77 -24.21 17.12
N ASP A 1129 -23.72 -24.15 16.17
CA ASP A 1129 -24.25 -25.33 15.46
C ASP A 1129 -23.96 -25.28 13.94
N ASP A 1130 -24.39 -26.32 13.22
CA ASP A 1130 -24.17 -26.46 11.78
C ASP A 1130 -25.38 -25.97 10.95
N LYS A 1131 -26.09 -24.93 11.44
CA LYS A 1131 -27.21 -24.32 10.74
C LYS A 1131 -26.87 -22.90 10.30
N VAL A 1132 -27.47 -22.47 9.20
CA VAL A 1132 -27.41 -21.07 8.78
C VAL A 1132 -27.96 -20.21 9.93
N PRO A 1133 -27.25 -19.15 10.36
CA PRO A 1133 -27.73 -18.29 11.43
C PRO A 1133 -29.09 -17.67 11.10
N THR A 1134 -29.97 -17.63 12.09
CA THR A 1134 -31.26 -16.93 12.03
C THR A 1134 -31.24 -15.81 13.08
N PRO A 1135 -30.67 -14.62 12.76
CA PRO A 1135 -30.77 -13.48 13.66
C PRO A 1135 -32.23 -13.13 13.92
N ARG A 1136 -32.50 -12.59 15.11
CA ARG A 1136 -33.83 -12.08 15.46
C ARG A 1136 -34.16 -10.93 14.52
N ALA A 1137 -35.40 -10.88 14.05
CA ALA A 1137 -35.90 -9.83 13.19
C ALA A 1137 -37.09 -9.13 13.84
N ASP A 1138 -37.42 -7.92 13.37
CA ASP A 1138 -38.65 -7.27 13.75
C ASP A 1138 -39.87 -8.06 13.29
N VAL A 1139 -40.74 -8.42 14.22
CA VAL A 1139 -41.97 -9.17 13.97
C VAL A 1139 -43.18 -8.26 13.74
N LEU A 1140 -42.99 -6.94 13.83
CA LEU A 1140 -44.05 -5.96 13.56
C LEU A 1140 -44.18 -5.69 12.07
N LYS A 1141 -45.43 -5.50 11.63
CA LYS A 1141 -45.75 -4.98 10.29
C LYS A 1141 -47.00 -4.11 10.38
N GLY A 1142 -46.82 -2.80 10.27
CA GLY A 1142 -47.87 -1.80 10.31
C GLY A 1142 -47.60 -0.64 9.35
N ASP A 1143 -48.53 0.30 9.30
CA ASP A 1143 -48.37 1.55 8.56
C ASP A 1143 -48.04 2.70 9.53
N GLY A 1144 -47.25 3.65 9.06
CA GLY A 1144 -47.00 4.93 9.74
C GLY A 1144 -45.67 5.02 10.48
N PRO A 1145 -45.41 6.17 11.14
CA PRO A 1145 -44.07 6.58 11.61
C PRO A 1145 -43.46 5.80 12.78
N LEU A 1146 -43.97 4.60 13.09
CA LEU A 1146 -43.37 3.73 14.10
C LEU A 1146 -42.93 2.38 13.50
N PHE A 1147 -43.26 2.14 12.22
CA PHE A 1147 -43.12 0.86 11.52
C PHE A 1147 -42.70 1.06 10.05
N ASP A 1148 -42.20 2.26 9.68
CA ASP A 1148 -41.79 2.61 8.32
C ASP A 1148 -40.28 2.43 8.09
N ASP A 1149 -39.61 1.70 8.99
CA ASP A 1149 -38.20 1.32 8.93
C ASP A 1149 -37.27 2.55 8.79
N THR A 1150 -37.60 3.66 9.46
CA THR A 1150 -36.84 4.91 9.37
C THR A 1150 -36.91 5.79 10.62
N SER A 1151 -35.74 6.28 11.05
CA SER A 1151 -35.64 7.29 12.11
C SER A 1151 -35.94 8.72 11.65
N ALA A 1152 -36.32 8.90 10.37
CA ALA A 1152 -36.58 10.21 9.79
C ALA A 1152 -37.97 10.76 10.11
N THR A 1153 -38.95 9.87 10.33
CA THR A 1153 -40.33 10.19 10.70
C THR A 1153 -40.52 9.97 12.21
N SER A 1154 -41.63 10.45 12.78
CA SER A 1154 -41.96 10.18 14.18
C SER A 1154 -43.44 10.39 14.47
N ALA A 1155 -43.93 9.73 15.52
CA ALA A 1155 -45.28 9.89 16.04
C ALA A 1155 -45.24 10.35 17.51
N THR A 1156 -46.23 11.17 17.92
CA THR A 1156 -46.46 11.53 19.32
C THR A 1156 -47.69 10.81 19.84
N LEU A 1157 -47.55 10.09 20.95
CA LEU A 1157 -48.56 9.16 21.45
C LEU A 1157 -48.46 8.97 22.97
N THR A 1158 -49.52 8.43 23.56
CA THR A 1158 -49.53 7.90 24.95
C THR A 1158 -49.51 6.36 24.97
N SER A 1159 -49.91 5.71 23.88
CA SER A 1159 -49.81 4.27 23.69
C SER A 1159 -49.76 3.91 22.20
N ALA A 1160 -49.08 2.82 21.86
CA ALA A 1160 -49.03 2.24 20.51
C ALA A 1160 -49.52 0.79 20.54
N GLU A 1161 -50.46 0.45 19.67
CA GLU A 1161 -50.71 -0.95 19.31
C GLU A 1161 -49.58 -1.42 18.39
N LEU A 1162 -49.00 -2.57 18.68
CA LEU A 1162 -47.86 -3.13 17.97
C LEU A 1162 -48.33 -4.31 17.11
N PRO A 1163 -48.49 -4.13 15.78
CA PRO A 1163 -49.13 -5.09 14.90
C PRO A 1163 -48.20 -6.26 14.56
N ALA A 1164 -48.20 -7.28 15.42
CA ALA A 1164 -47.51 -8.53 15.17
C ALA A 1164 -48.27 -9.44 14.19
N LYS A 1165 -47.55 -10.13 13.30
CA LYS A 1165 -48.15 -11.13 12.40
C LYS A 1165 -48.27 -12.50 13.08
N GLY A 1166 -49.40 -12.73 13.74
CA GLY A 1166 -49.73 -14.02 14.35
C GLY A 1166 -49.09 -14.22 15.73
N ASP A 1167 -48.97 -15.49 16.15
CA ASP A 1167 -48.35 -15.86 17.42
C ASP A 1167 -46.83 -15.71 17.36
N VAL A 1168 -46.31 -14.67 18.01
CA VAL A 1168 -44.87 -14.39 18.07
C VAL A 1168 -44.40 -14.32 19.51
N ARG A 1169 -43.11 -14.55 19.76
CA ARG A 1169 -42.47 -14.50 21.08
C ARG A 1169 -41.22 -13.62 21.04
N PRO A 1170 -41.37 -12.29 21.03
CA PRO A 1170 -40.22 -11.40 21.08
C PRO A 1170 -39.49 -11.56 22.41
N VAL A 1171 -38.18 -11.38 22.38
CA VAL A 1171 -37.30 -11.45 23.55
C VAL A 1171 -36.58 -10.12 23.83
N GLN A 1172 -36.52 -9.24 22.82
CA GLN A 1172 -36.05 -7.87 22.95
C GLN A 1172 -36.99 -6.93 22.19
N TYR A 1173 -36.93 -5.65 22.50
CA TYR A 1173 -37.55 -4.60 21.70
C TYR A 1173 -36.62 -3.40 21.61
N THR A 1174 -36.76 -2.61 20.55
CA THR A 1174 -36.05 -1.34 20.40
C THR A 1174 -37.04 -0.18 20.47
N LEU A 1175 -36.57 0.96 20.98
CA LEU A 1175 -37.26 2.24 20.87
C LEU A 1175 -36.28 3.25 20.28
N THR A 1176 -36.75 4.02 19.30
CA THR A 1176 -35.93 5.07 18.66
C THR A 1176 -36.48 6.44 19.01
N SER A 1177 -35.63 7.33 19.55
CA SER A 1177 -36.03 8.71 19.82
C SER A 1177 -36.31 9.48 18.53
N GLY A 1178 -37.18 10.49 18.59
CA GLY A 1178 -37.36 11.43 17.48
C GLY A 1178 -36.16 12.35 17.27
N ALA A 1179 -36.32 13.34 16.38
CA ALA A 1179 -35.32 14.39 16.16
C ALA A 1179 -35.10 15.32 17.38
N ASP A 1180 -35.96 15.23 18.39
CA ASP A 1180 -35.81 15.90 19.69
C ASP A 1180 -35.90 14.84 20.79
N ARG A 1181 -34.74 14.37 21.26
CA ARG A 1181 -34.65 13.32 22.31
C ARG A 1181 -35.32 13.70 23.62
N THR A 1182 -35.54 15.00 23.89
CA THR A 1182 -36.17 15.45 25.13
C THR A 1182 -37.67 15.11 25.21
N LYS A 1183 -38.26 14.76 24.06
CA LYS A 1183 -39.65 14.28 23.95
C LYS A 1183 -39.78 12.76 23.96
N ALA A 1184 -38.66 12.03 24.01
CA ALA A 1184 -38.68 10.57 24.09
C ALA A 1184 -39.26 10.10 25.45
N PRO A 1185 -39.90 8.92 25.52
CA PRO A 1185 -40.49 8.43 26.76
C PRO A 1185 -39.42 8.14 27.82
N THR A 1186 -39.76 8.43 29.08
CA THR A 1186 -38.90 8.14 30.25
C THR A 1186 -39.35 6.91 31.04
N GLY A 1187 -40.54 6.38 30.73
CA GLY A 1187 -41.08 5.15 31.30
C GLY A 1187 -42.25 4.62 30.48
N TRP A 1188 -42.40 3.30 30.49
CA TRP A 1188 -43.40 2.58 29.71
C TRP A 1188 -43.62 1.14 30.20
N THR A 1189 -44.71 0.54 29.75
CA THR A 1189 -45.06 -0.86 29.98
C THR A 1189 -45.31 -1.54 28.63
N LEU A 1190 -44.59 -2.63 28.37
CA LEU A 1190 -44.85 -3.52 27.23
C LEU A 1190 -45.81 -4.62 27.68
N GLU A 1191 -46.91 -4.78 26.97
CA GLU A 1191 -47.94 -5.77 27.30
C GLU A 1191 -48.25 -6.69 26.10
N GLY A 1192 -48.58 -7.95 26.40
CA GLY A 1192 -49.03 -8.95 25.43
C GLY A 1192 -50.45 -9.44 25.73
N SER A 1193 -51.19 -9.78 24.68
CA SER A 1193 -52.55 -10.32 24.79
C SER A 1193 -52.84 -11.34 23.69
N THR A 1194 -53.56 -12.41 24.04
CA THR A 1194 -54.05 -13.41 23.08
C THR A 1194 -55.41 -13.04 22.48
N ASP A 1195 -56.21 -12.21 23.17
CA ASP A 1195 -57.58 -11.85 22.79
C ASP A 1195 -57.76 -10.34 22.50
N GLY A 1196 -56.83 -9.49 22.96
CA GLY A 1196 -56.87 -8.02 22.87
C GLY A 1196 -57.67 -7.34 23.98
N THR A 1197 -58.13 -8.09 24.97
CA THR A 1197 -58.91 -7.61 26.12
C THR A 1197 -58.21 -7.90 27.44
N THR A 1198 -57.55 -9.05 27.57
CA THR A 1198 -56.75 -9.44 28.73
C THR A 1198 -55.29 -9.19 28.42
N TRP A 1199 -54.70 -8.18 29.05
CA TRP A 1199 -53.31 -7.78 28.85
C TRP A 1199 -52.44 -8.26 29.99
N ARG A 1200 -51.28 -8.82 29.66
CA ARG A 1200 -50.24 -9.20 30.61
C ARG A 1200 -49.01 -8.34 30.39
N THR A 1201 -48.52 -7.71 31.46
CA THR A 1201 -47.22 -7.03 31.47
C THR A 1201 -46.10 -8.03 31.18
N LEU A 1202 -45.30 -7.71 30.17
CA LEU A 1202 -44.11 -8.48 29.77
C LEU A 1202 -42.82 -7.79 30.20
N ASP A 1203 -42.83 -6.45 30.16
CA ASP A 1203 -41.74 -5.63 30.67
C ASP A 1203 -42.25 -4.28 31.16
N HIS A 1204 -41.55 -3.67 32.10
CA HIS A 1204 -41.85 -2.34 32.63
C HIS A 1204 -40.55 -1.56 32.88
N ARG A 1205 -40.48 -0.33 32.36
CA ARG A 1205 -39.31 0.55 32.44
C ARG A 1205 -39.70 1.90 33.02
N SER A 1206 -38.79 2.50 33.78
CA SER A 1206 -38.94 3.85 34.33
C SER A 1206 -37.57 4.49 34.53
N GLY A 1207 -37.52 5.83 34.45
CA GLY A 1207 -36.29 6.59 34.59
C GLY A 1207 -35.30 6.43 33.42
N GLU A 1208 -35.78 5.98 32.26
CA GLU A 1208 -34.97 5.80 31.06
C GLU A 1208 -34.71 7.15 30.36
N THR A 1209 -33.58 7.27 29.67
CA THR A 1209 -33.20 8.49 28.94
C THR A 1209 -32.57 8.18 27.60
N PHE A 1210 -32.71 9.08 26.62
CA PHE A 1210 -32.00 9.01 25.34
C PHE A 1210 -30.88 10.05 25.32
N THR A 1211 -29.65 9.59 25.11
CA THR A 1211 -28.45 10.42 25.14
C THR A 1211 -28.28 11.24 23.86
N TRP A 1212 -28.82 10.78 22.74
CA TRP A 1212 -28.72 11.47 21.45
C TRP A 1212 -30.08 11.51 20.73
N ASP A 1213 -30.23 12.47 19.82
CA ASP A 1213 -31.38 12.54 18.92
C ASP A 1213 -31.33 11.38 17.93
N ARG A 1214 -32.49 10.83 17.54
CA ARG A 1214 -32.57 9.67 16.65
C ARG A 1214 -31.73 8.48 17.11
N GLN A 1215 -31.67 8.27 18.42
CA GLN A 1215 -30.95 7.15 19.02
C GLN A 1215 -31.88 5.95 19.13
N THR A 1216 -31.45 4.82 18.56
CA THR A 1216 -32.07 3.52 18.80
C THR A 1216 -31.53 2.90 20.10
N ARG A 1217 -32.39 2.52 21.03
CA ARG A 1217 -32.01 1.80 22.26
C ARG A 1217 -32.72 0.45 22.33
N ALA A 1218 -31.98 -0.59 22.73
CA ALA A 1218 -32.50 -1.95 22.87
C ALA A 1218 -32.76 -2.32 24.34
N PHE A 1219 -33.81 -3.10 24.58
CA PHE A 1219 -34.25 -3.53 25.90
C PHE A 1219 -34.61 -5.01 25.88
N THR A 1220 -34.21 -5.76 26.91
CA THR A 1220 -34.57 -7.18 27.06
C THR A 1220 -35.91 -7.32 27.76
N ILE A 1221 -36.83 -8.10 27.18
CA ILE A 1221 -38.16 -8.33 27.76
C ILE A 1221 -37.99 -9.20 29.01
N ALA A 1222 -38.48 -8.72 30.16
CA ALA A 1222 -38.31 -9.41 31.45
C ALA A 1222 -39.04 -10.76 31.49
N GLU A 1223 -40.27 -10.82 30.99
CA GLU A 1223 -41.11 -12.03 30.93
C GLU A 1223 -41.61 -12.30 29.50
N PRO A 1224 -40.76 -12.78 28.57
CA PRO A 1224 -41.16 -12.99 27.18
C PRO A 1224 -42.16 -14.13 27.06
N GLY A 1225 -43.31 -13.87 26.43
CA GLY A 1225 -44.38 -14.84 26.18
C GLY A 1225 -44.88 -14.80 24.74
N THR A 1226 -45.69 -15.78 24.35
CA THR A 1226 -46.29 -15.88 23.02
C THR A 1226 -47.67 -15.27 23.02
N TYR A 1227 -47.89 -14.25 22.19
CA TYR A 1227 -49.15 -13.53 22.07
C TYR A 1227 -49.41 -13.15 20.60
N THR A 1228 -50.69 -12.87 20.27
CA THR A 1228 -51.12 -12.39 18.95
C THR A 1228 -51.17 -10.87 18.85
N LYS A 1229 -51.20 -10.18 20.00
CA LYS A 1229 -51.29 -8.72 20.09
C LYS A 1229 -50.32 -8.21 21.13
N TYR A 1230 -49.67 -7.09 20.82
CA TYR A 1230 -48.76 -6.39 21.70
C TYR A 1230 -49.14 -4.92 21.74
N ARG A 1231 -48.89 -4.25 22.86
CA ARG A 1231 -48.99 -2.80 22.95
C ARG A 1231 -47.91 -2.23 23.85
N LEU A 1232 -47.52 -1.00 23.55
CA LEU A 1232 -46.61 -0.20 24.36
C LEU A 1232 -47.41 0.93 25.00
N VAL A 1233 -47.50 0.95 26.32
CA VAL A 1233 -48.19 2.01 27.08
C VAL A 1233 -47.15 2.91 27.72
N LEU A 1234 -47.13 4.18 27.34
CA LEU A 1234 -46.17 5.16 27.85
C LEU A 1234 -46.71 5.83 29.12
N ASP A 1235 -45.83 6.23 30.04
CA ASP A 1235 -46.23 6.90 31.29
C ASP A 1235 -46.85 8.30 31.04
N GLY A 1236 -46.68 8.86 29.83
CA GLY A 1236 -47.25 10.12 29.38
C GLY A 1236 -47.16 10.27 27.86
N GLU A 1237 -47.62 11.42 27.34
CA GLU A 1237 -47.45 11.74 25.92
C GLU A 1237 -45.96 11.92 25.59
N SER A 1238 -45.47 11.20 24.58
CA SER A 1238 -44.06 11.20 24.17
C SER A 1238 -43.94 10.91 22.68
N THR A 1239 -42.76 11.20 22.11
CA THR A 1239 -42.46 11.06 20.68
C THR A 1239 -41.47 9.92 20.45
N LEU A 1240 -41.80 9.01 19.53
CA LEU A 1240 -40.95 7.92 19.06
C LEU A 1240 -40.86 7.96 17.53
N ALA A 1241 -39.71 7.55 17.00
CA ALA A 1241 -39.45 7.42 15.56
C ALA A 1241 -39.62 5.99 15.05
N GLU A 1242 -39.33 4.97 15.87
CA GLU A 1242 -39.49 3.56 15.49
C GLU A 1242 -39.68 2.72 16.76
N VAL A 1243 -40.42 1.61 16.62
CA VAL A 1243 -40.52 0.56 17.64
C VAL A 1243 -40.41 -0.80 16.96
N GLU A 1244 -39.45 -1.63 17.38
CA GLU A 1244 -39.32 -3.01 16.88
C GLU A 1244 -39.57 -4.02 18.00
N LEU A 1245 -40.18 -5.16 17.68
CA LEU A 1245 -40.22 -6.35 18.55
C LEU A 1245 -39.36 -7.45 17.94
N LEU A 1246 -38.26 -7.80 18.60
CA LEU A 1246 -37.27 -8.74 18.07
C LEU A 1246 -37.54 -10.15 18.57
N GLY A 1247 -37.93 -11.06 17.66
CA GLY A 1247 -38.37 -12.43 17.96
C GLY A 1247 -37.74 -13.52 17.12
#